data_AF-A0A4S4D6W5-F1
#
_entry.id   AF-A0A4S4D6W5-F1
#
_cell.length_a   1.000
_cell.length_b   1.000
_cell.length_c   1.000
_cell.angle_alpha   90.00
_cell.angle_beta   90.00
_cell.angle_gamma   90.00
#
_symmetry.space_group_name_H-M   'P 1'
#
loop_
_entity.id
_entity.type
_entity.pdbx_description
1 polymer ?
#
loop_
_entity_poly.entity_id
_entity_poly.type
_entity_poly.pdbx_seq_one_letter_code
_entity_poly.pdbx_strand_id
1 'polypeptide(L)'
;MAPSFDWWSKETHRGTPVVVKMDNPNNWSMVELQSPDDDDFLLHFADATGRDKTRNKNAKQLTWVLLLKAHRAAGCLTSIGSAMLRVASAVHRRVAAGRTDADVDSNSRSAENLKVRARMYFCIKVFLWLSVVLLGFEIAAYFKGWHFGSPNLQFQYLYVLANQLNVKGLFDSLYSRWVLIRVEYLAPPLQFLTSMCIVLFLVQSLDRLVLCLGCLWIRLKKIKPIPKGDPLDLESGDGGFFPMVLVQIPMCNEKEVYQQSIAAVCNLDWPKSKFLIQILDDSDDPTTQLLIQAEVHKWQQEGANIIYRHRVDRQGYKAGNLKSAMNCSYVKDYEFVAIFDADFQPTPDFLQKTVPHFKDNEEVGLVQARWSFVNKDENLLTRLQHVNLAFHFEVEQQVNGVFLNFFGFNGTAGVWRIKALEDSGGWLERTTVEDMDIAVRAHLHGWKFIFLNDVECQCELPESYEAYRKQQHRWHSGPMQLFRLCLPDIIRSKVSNWKKANMIFLFFLLRKLILPFYSFTLFCIILPMTMFIPEAQLPVWVVCYVPATMSFLNILPAPKSFPFIVPYLLFENTMSVTKFNAMISGLFQLGSAYEWVVTKKSGRSSEGDLVSLVEKEAKPQRVASEPDLEEMQEEIKQQEKKASKKKKHNRIYRKELALAFLLLTASARSLLSAQGIHFYFLLFQGISFLLVGLDLIEEMKTSEEFHSLRYWFSFERVRNHEPKNLFELGLEMVRIHESGDPKRLASNGFGCNLEAAPLMSPRTFAGSEFFRIYAPEPWV
;
A
#
# COMPACT_ATOMS: atom_id res chain seq x y z
N MET A 1 8.87 -37.84 -26.24
CA MET A 1 9.30 -38.57 -25.03
C MET A 1 10.51 -37.84 -24.46
N ALA A 2 10.40 -37.38 -23.22
CA ALA A 2 11.45 -36.65 -22.51
C ALA A 2 12.49 -37.61 -21.90
N PRO A 3 13.71 -37.17 -21.60
CA PRO A 3 14.51 -37.74 -20.54
C PRO A 3 14.45 -36.84 -19.28
N SER A 4 14.28 -37.52 -18.15
CA SER A 4 14.17 -37.05 -16.78
C SER A 4 15.50 -36.53 -16.22
N PHE A 5 15.46 -35.40 -15.53
CA PHE A 5 16.54 -34.91 -14.67
C PHE A 5 16.36 -35.47 -13.25
N ASP A 6 17.36 -36.22 -12.79
CA ASP A 6 17.44 -36.82 -11.46
C ASP A 6 18.25 -35.89 -10.55
N TRP A 7 17.61 -35.34 -9.52
CA TRP A 7 18.16 -34.31 -8.61
C TRP A 7 18.44 -34.89 -7.23
N TRP A 8 19.27 -35.93 -7.12
CA TRP A 8 19.75 -36.44 -5.84
C TRP A 8 21.21 -36.89 -5.91
N SER A 9 22.13 -35.94 -6.04
CA SER A 9 23.53 -36.10 -5.60
C SER A 9 23.92 -34.95 -4.68
N LYS A 10 23.99 -35.23 -3.38
CA LYS A 10 24.49 -34.31 -2.36
C LYS A 10 26.03 -34.33 -2.38
N GLU A 11 26.66 -33.31 -2.94
CA GLU A 11 28.01 -32.93 -2.55
C GLU A 11 27.94 -32.04 -1.30
N THR A 12 28.57 -32.50 -0.22
CA THR A 12 28.69 -31.78 1.04
C THR A 12 29.93 -30.88 1.01
N HIS A 13 29.76 -29.59 0.71
CA HIS A 13 30.77 -28.59 1.06
C HIS A 13 30.71 -28.30 2.56
N ARG A 14 31.76 -28.70 3.29
CA ARG A 14 32.05 -28.25 4.66
C ARG A 14 32.51 -26.79 4.61
N GLY A 15 31.68 -25.87 5.07
CA GLY A 15 32.10 -24.51 5.37
C GLY A 15 32.73 -24.44 6.76
N THR A 16 33.93 -23.89 6.87
CA THR A 16 34.58 -23.49 8.12
C THR A 16 33.69 -22.44 8.83
N PRO A 17 33.33 -22.59 10.11
CA PRO A 17 32.53 -21.58 10.78
C PRO A 17 33.40 -20.35 11.09
N VAL A 18 33.23 -19.28 10.32
CA VAL A 18 33.74 -17.95 10.68
C VAL A 18 32.83 -17.39 11.78
N VAL A 19 33.34 -17.35 13.01
CA VAL A 19 32.71 -16.65 14.13
C VAL A 19 33.16 -15.19 14.06
N VAL A 20 32.23 -14.31 13.70
CA VAL A 20 32.39 -12.86 13.93
C VAL A 20 31.89 -12.55 15.33
N LYS A 21 32.78 -12.08 16.21
CA LYS A 21 32.37 -11.36 17.43
C LYS A 21 32.89 -9.92 17.33
N MET A 22 31.99 -8.99 17.61
CA MET A 22 32.27 -7.57 17.86
C MET A 22 32.99 -7.43 19.19
N ASP A 23 34.09 -6.66 19.23
CA ASP A 23 34.77 -6.30 20.48
C ASP A 23 34.44 -4.86 20.89
N ASN A 24 34.11 -4.70 22.17
CA ASN A 24 33.93 -3.43 22.88
C ASN A 24 35.12 -3.23 23.85
N PRO A 25 35.44 -1.99 24.27
CA PRO A 25 36.76 -1.60 24.75
C PRO A 25 36.99 -1.88 26.24
N ASN A 26 38.28 -2.01 26.58
CA ASN A 26 38.93 -2.04 27.89
C ASN A 26 39.26 -3.43 28.51
N ASN A 27 40.50 -3.84 28.22
CA ASN A 27 41.48 -4.50 29.10
C ASN A 27 41.15 -5.91 29.65
N TRP A 28 41.91 -6.94 29.22
CA TRP A 28 42.89 -7.67 30.04
C TRP A 28 43.50 -8.87 29.30
N SER A 29 44.68 -9.26 29.78
CA SER A 29 45.73 -10.10 29.17
C SER A 29 45.37 -11.56 28.88
N MET A 30 45.98 -12.04 27.80
CA MET A 30 45.88 -13.34 27.15
C MET A 30 46.73 -14.41 27.86
N VAL A 31 46.15 -15.59 28.12
CA VAL A 31 46.88 -16.84 28.38
C VAL A 31 46.32 -17.89 27.42
N GLU A 32 47.17 -18.32 26.48
CA GLU A 32 46.87 -19.36 25.50
C GLU A 32 46.98 -20.75 26.15
N LEU A 33 46.02 -21.64 25.86
CA LEU A 33 46.19 -23.08 26.03
C LEU A 33 45.95 -23.76 24.68
N GLN A 34 46.98 -24.47 24.23
CA GLN A 34 47.03 -25.24 22.99
C GLN A 34 46.02 -26.41 22.99
N SER A 35 45.41 -26.65 21.82
CA SER A 35 44.64 -27.85 21.51
C SER A 35 45.56 -29.08 21.41
N PRO A 36 45.12 -30.29 21.81
CA PRO A 36 45.87 -31.51 21.51
C PRO A 36 45.62 -31.96 20.06
N ASP A 37 46.68 -32.48 19.45
CA ASP A 37 46.79 -33.00 18.08
C ASP A 37 46.02 -34.30 17.81
N ASP A 38 45.81 -34.57 16.51
CA ASP A 38 45.02 -35.65 15.89
C ASP A 38 45.62 -37.08 15.98
N ASP A 39 46.50 -37.39 16.94
CA ASP A 39 47.17 -38.70 17.06
C ASP A 39 46.70 -39.55 18.25
N ASP A 40 45.38 -39.75 18.41
CA ASP A 40 44.82 -40.73 19.37
C ASP A 40 43.81 -41.69 18.73
N PHE A 41 43.86 -41.81 17.40
CA PHE A 41 43.23 -42.90 16.66
C PHE A 41 44.13 -44.14 16.79
N LEU A 42 43.93 -44.91 17.87
CA LEU A 42 44.19 -46.35 18.06
C LEU A 42 44.73 -46.63 19.47
N LEU A 43 43.84 -47.00 20.40
CA LEU A 43 44.01 -48.04 21.43
C LEU A 43 43.04 -47.79 22.60
N HIS A 44 41.92 -48.51 22.64
CA HIS A 44 41.48 -49.31 23.80
C HIS A 44 40.00 -49.73 23.65
N PHE A 45 39.84 -51.01 23.29
CA PHE A 45 38.72 -51.82 23.75
C PHE A 45 38.82 -52.02 25.28
N ALA A 46 37.66 -52.21 25.93
CA ALA A 46 37.40 -52.36 27.37
C ALA A 46 37.43 -51.02 28.15
N ASP A 47 36.45 -50.62 28.95
CA ASP A 47 35.64 -51.37 29.90
C ASP A 47 34.36 -50.58 30.27
N ALA A 48 33.41 -51.24 30.91
CA ALA A 48 32.10 -50.72 31.30
C ALA A 48 32.18 -49.67 32.42
N THR A 49 31.35 -48.61 32.33
CA THR A 49 30.61 -47.87 33.39
C THR A 49 30.56 -46.37 33.11
N GLY A 50 29.36 -45.80 33.00
CA GLY A 50 29.20 -44.35 32.85
C GLY A 50 27.85 -43.88 32.32
N ARG A 51 26.74 -44.42 32.85
CA ARG A 51 25.37 -44.08 32.40
C ARG A 51 24.85 -42.70 32.90
N ASP A 52 25.67 -41.92 33.60
CA ASP A 52 25.25 -40.64 34.20
C ASP A 52 25.73 -39.35 33.51
N LYS A 53 26.64 -39.42 32.52
CA LYS A 53 27.17 -38.20 31.86
C LYS A 53 26.35 -37.71 30.65
N THR A 54 25.46 -38.52 30.08
CA THR A 54 24.65 -38.14 28.89
C THR A 54 23.35 -37.43 29.24
N ARG A 55 22.81 -37.62 30.45
CA ARG A 55 21.54 -36.99 30.87
C ARG A 55 21.73 -35.53 31.31
N ASN A 56 22.90 -35.19 31.84
CA ASN A 56 23.21 -33.86 32.37
C ASN A 56 23.64 -32.83 31.31
N LYS A 57 24.11 -33.30 30.13
CA LYS A 57 24.46 -32.42 29.00
C LYS A 57 23.20 -31.85 28.31
N ASN A 58 22.14 -32.66 28.18
CA ASN A 58 20.88 -32.24 27.57
C ASN A 58 20.09 -31.24 28.44
N ALA A 59 20.09 -31.43 29.76
CA ALA A 59 19.42 -30.51 30.68
C ALA A 59 20.05 -29.12 30.66
N LYS A 60 21.39 -29.02 30.74
CA LYS A 60 22.09 -27.73 30.64
C LYS A 60 21.86 -27.04 29.30
N GLN A 61 21.83 -27.80 28.19
CA GLN A 61 21.56 -27.26 26.85
C GLN A 61 20.11 -26.76 26.71
N LEU A 62 19.12 -27.46 27.30
CA LEU A 62 17.73 -27.01 27.41
C LEU A 62 17.59 -25.74 28.27
N THR A 63 18.28 -25.68 29.41
CA THR A 63 18.29 -24.49 30.29
C THR A 63 18.90 -23.29 29.58
N TRP A 64 19.99 -23.47 28.82
CA TRP A 64 20.58 -22.41 28.01
C TRP A 64 19.67 -21.94 26.88
N VAL A 65 18.96 -22.84 26.20
CA VAL A 65 17.96 -22.47 25.17
C VAL A 65 16.78 -21.72 25.77
N LEU A 66 16.30 -22.13 26.95
CA LEU A 66 15.24 -21.43 27.69
C LEU A 66 15.71 -20.06 28.19
N LEU A 67 16.93 -19.95 28.71
CA LEU A 67 17.54 -18.69 29.12
C LEU A 67 17.75 -17.75 27.93
N LEU A 68 18.21 -18.25 26.78
CA LEU A 68 18.33 -17.47 25.54
C LEU A 68 16.96 -17.00 25.04
N LYS A 69 15.92 -17.84 25.13
CA LYS A 69 14.55 -17.46 24.80
C LYS A 69 13.98 -16.42 25.78
N ALA A 70 14.26 -16.57 27.08
CA ALA A 70 13.83 -15.62 28.11
C ALA A 70 14.58 -14.28 28.01
N HIS A 71 15.89 -14.30 27.76
CA HIS A 71 16.70 -13.10 27.51
C HIS A 71 16.27 -12.41 26.21
N ARG A 72 15.89 -13.17 25.18
CA ARG A 72 15.34 -12.64 23.93
C ARG A 72 13.93 -12.06 24.12
N ALA A 73 13.08 -12.69 24.94
CA ALA A 73 11.76 -12.16 25.30
C ALA A 73 11.87 -10.91 26.18
N ALA A 74 12.81 -10.87 27.13
CA ALA A 74 13.12 -9.71 27.94
C ALA A 74 13.66 -8.55 27.08
N GLY A 75 14.56 -8.83 26.15
CA GLY A 75 15.03 -7.86 25.14
C GLY A 75 13.91 -7.34 24.23
N CYS A 76 12.93 -8.17 23.90
CA CYS A 76 11.73 -7.78 23.16
C CYS A 76 10.82 -6.87 24.00
N LEU A 77 10.63 -7.17 25.30
CA LEU A 77 9.82 -6.36 26.22
C LEU A 77 10.45 -5.00 26.52
N THR A 78 11.78 -4.94 26.71
CA THR A 78 12.50 -3.66 26.89
C THR A 78 12.55 -2.85 25.59
N SER A 79 12.63 -3.51 24.44
CA SER A 79 12.46 -2.88 23.12
C SER A 79 11.05 -2.29 22.94
N ILE A 80 10.00 -3.00 23.39
CA ILE A 80 8.62 -2.48 23.37
C ILE A 80 8.48 -1.27 24.30
N GLY A 81 9.00 -1.33 25.53
CA GLY A 81 8.94 -0.22 26.48
C GLY A 81 9.65 1.04 25.95
N SER A 82 10.85 0.88 25.40
CA SER A 82 11.60 1.99 24.79
C SER A 82 10.94 2.53 23.51
N ALA A 83 10.37 1.67 22.66
CA ALA A 83 9.58 2.09 21.51
C ALA A 83 8.32 2.86 21.93
N MET A 84 7.59 2.39 22.95
CA MET A 84 6.41 3.08 23.48
C MET A 84 6.76 4.44 24.09
N LEU A 85 7.88 4.54 24.82
CA LEU A 85 8.36 5.82 25.35
C LEU A 85 8.81 6.78 24.24
N ARG A 86 9.47 6.27 23.19
CA ARG A 86 9.83 7.06 22.00
C ARG A 86 8.59 7.59 21.30
N VAL A 87 7.61 6.74 21.04
CA VAL A 87 6.30 7.13 20.49
C VAL A 87 5.63 8.14 21.40
N ALA A 88 5.54 7.91 22.70
CA ALA A 88 4.92 8.85 23.65
C ALA A 88 5.64 10.21 23.65
N SER A 89 6.97 10.23 23.60
CA SER A 89 7.77 11.46 23.52
C SER A 89 7.57 12.19 22.18
N ALA A 90 7.42 11.44 21.08
CA ALA A 90 7.12 11.99 19.76
C ALA A 90 5.71 12.59 19.75
N VAL A 91 4.71 11.85 20.26
CA VAL A 91 3.33 12.32 20.44
C VAL A 91 3.30 13.61 21.26
N HIS A 92 3.95 13.65 22.43
CA HIS A 92 3.99 14.84 23.28
C HIS A 92 4.61 16.04 22.55
N ARG A 93 5.73 15.82 21.85
CA ARG A 93 6.38 16.85 21.02
C ARG A 93 5.47 17.36 19.90
N ARG A 94 4.72 16.46 19.25
CA ARG A 94 3.80 16.77 18.15
C ARG A 94 2.57 17.53 18.65
N VAL A 95 2.00 17.15 19.80
CA VAL A 95 0.88 17.89 20.41
C VAL A 95 1.31 19.28 20.88
N ALA A 96 2.53 19.42 21.40
CA ALA A 96 3.05 20.70 21.89
C ALA A 96 3.47 21.67 20.76
N ALA A 97 3.97 21.17 19.62
CA ALA A 97 4.54 21.99 18.55
C ALA A 97 3.82 21.89 17.20
N GLY A 98 2.81 21.03 17.07
CA GLY A 98 2.17 20.70 15.80
C GLY A 98 1.22 21.79 15.32
N ARG A 99 1.37 22.19 14.06
CA ARG A 99 0.36 23.02 13.37
C ARG A 99 -0.73 22.12 12.82
N THR A 100 -1.97 22.58 12.85
CA THR A 100 -3.08 21.78 12.34
C THR A 100 -3.26 21.98 10.84
N ASP A 101 -3.83 20.99 10.17
CA ASP A 101 -4.18 21.08 8.74
C ASP A 101 -5.08 22.30 8.42
N ALA A 102 -5.92 22.71 9.37
CA ALA A 102 -6.77 23.89 9.23
C ALA A 102 -6.01 25.24 9.21
N ASP A 103 -4.85 25.34 9.87
CA ASP A 103 -4.10 26.61 10.00
C ASP A 103 -3.30 26.97 8.74
N VAL A 104 -3.13 26.01 7.81
CA VAL A 104 -2.40 26.21 6.54
C VAL A 104 -3.39 26.41 5.39
N ASP A 105 -4.52 25.71 5.41
CA ASP A 105 -5.58 25.83 4.40
C ASP A 105 -6.20 27.24 4.35
N SER A 106 -6.12 28.04 5.42
CA SER A 106 -6.58 29.44 5.45
C SER A 106 -5.82 30.37 4.49
N ASN A 107 -4.62 29.97 4.06
CA ASN A 107 -3.84 30.71 3.05
C ASN A 107 -4.13 30.25 1.61
N SER A 108 -4.88 29.15 1.41
CA SER A 108 -5.29 28.67 0.08
C SER A 108 -6.71 29.16 -0.24
N ARG A 109 -6.84 30.00 -1.28
CA ARG A 109 -8.10 30.67 -1.66
C ARG A 109 -9.11 29.69 -2.31
N SER A 110 -9.94 29.01 -1.52
CA SER A 110 -11.24 28.50 -2.03
C SER A 110 -12.29 28.33 -0.91
N ALA A 111 -13.32 29.19 -0.91
CA ALA A 111 -14.31 29.29 0.18
C ALA A 111 -15.36 28.14 0.21
N GLU A 112 -15.64 27.48 -0.92
CA GLU A 112 -16.60 26.37 -0.96
C GLU A 112 -16.04 25.06 -0.37
N ASN A 113 -14.73 24.83 -0.52
CA ASN A 113 -14.05 23.65 -0.01
C ASN A 113 -14.02 23.60 1.53
N LEU A 114 -13.92 24.76 2.18
CA LEU A 114 -13.96 24.84 3.64
C LEU A 114 -15.28 24.30 4.19
N LYS A 115 -16.42 24.57 3.52
CA LYS A 115 -17.74 24.16 3.99
C LYS A 115 -17.93 22.64 3.96
N VAL A 116 -17.54 21.95 2.89
CA VAL A 116 -17.70 20.48 2.82
C VAL A 116 -16.68 19.76 3.71
N ARG A 117 -15.42 20.22 3.73
CA ARG A 117 -14.41 19.68 4.65
C ARG A 117 -14.82 19.87 6.11
N ALA A 118 -15.39 21.04 6.45
CA ALA A 118 -15.93 21.33 7.76
C ALA A 118 -17.17 20.49 8.08
N ARG A 119 -18.08 20.27 7.11
CA ARG A 119 -19.26 19.40 7.30
C ARG A 119 -18.87 17.97 7.63
N MET A 120 -17.97 17.35 6.85
CA MET A 120 -17.54 15.97 7.12
C MET A 120 -16.86 15.87 8.49
N TYR A 121 -15.95 16.79 8.80
CA TYR A 121 -15.30 16.83 10.12
C TYR A 121 -16.31 17.06 11.25
N PHE A 122 -17.29 17.95 11.06
CA PHE A 122 -18.37 18.20 12.01
C PHE A 122 -19.21 16.94 12.23
N CYS A 123 -19.60 16.24 11.17
CA CYS A 123 -20.30 14.95 11.27
C CYS A 123 -19.48 13.94 12.10
N ILE A 124 -18.19 13.77 11.81
CA ILE A 124 -17.31 12.87 12.57
C ILE A 124 -17.26 13.28 14.05
N LYS A 125 -17.14 14.58 14.35
CA LYS A 125 -17.17 15.08 15.73
C LYS A 125 -18.49 14.80 16.44
N VAL A 126 -19.62 14.97 15.75
CA VAL A 126 -20.95 14.65 16.31
C VAL A 126 -21.05 13.15 16.62
N PHE A 127 -20.63 12.29 15.69
CA PHE A 127 -20.58 10.83 15.93
C PHE A 127 -19.64 10.46 17.07
N LEU A 128 -18.47 11.07 17.16
CA LEU A 128 -17.52 10.85 18.25
C LEU A 128 -18.13 11.26 19.60
N TRP A 129 -18.70 12.46 19.67
CA TRP A 129 -19.33 12.96 20.89
C TRP A 129 -20.48 12.04 21.33
N LEU A 130 -21.35 11.66 20.38
CA LEU A 130 -22.44 10.71 20.64
C LEU A 130 -21.90 9.35 21.11
N SER A 131 -20.84 8.83 20.49
CA SER A 131 -20.22 7.55 20.85
C SER A 131 -19.64 7.57 22.26
N VAL A 132 -19.02 8.68 22.67
CA VAL A 132 -18.49 8.85 24.03
C VAL A 132 -19.62 8.91 25.05
N VAL A 133 -20.70 9.65 24.75
CA VAL A 133 -21.90 9.71 25.61
C VAL A 133 -22.53 8.33 25.74
N LEU A 134 -22.70 7.60 24.64
CA LEU A 134 -23.24 6.24 24.63
C LEU A 134 -22.35 5.25 25.37
N LEU A 135 -21.03 5.35 25.23
CA LEU A 135 -20.09 4.54 25.99
C LEU A 135 -20.23 4.80 27.50
N GLY A 136 -20.32 6.06 27.92
CA GLY A 136 -20.56 6.42 29.32
C GLY A 136 -21.87 5.86 29.86
N PHE A 137 -22.93 5.92 29.06
CA PHE A 137 -24.24 5.35 29.41
C PHE A 137 -24.18 3.82 29.56
N GLU A 138 -23.47 3.13 28.67
CA GLU A 138 -23.27 1.67 28.71
C GLU A 138 -22.37 1.23 29.86
N ILE A 139 -21.33 2.00 30.20
CA ILE A 139 -20.51 1.75 31.40
C ILE A 139 -21.36 1.86 32.66
N ALA A 140 -22.25 2.87 32.75
CA ALA A 140 -23.16 2.99 33.88
C ALA A 140 -24.16 1.81 33.96
N ALA A 141 -24.65 1.34 32.81
CA ALA A 141 -25.50 0.14 32.73
C ALA A 141 -24.73 -1.14 33.11
N TYR A 142 -23.47 -1.26 32.68
CA TYR A 142 -22.53 -2.33 33.06
C TYR A 142 -22.43 -2.40 34.59
N PHE A 143 -22.06 -1.31 35.26
CA PHE A 143 -21.96 -1.32 36.73
C PHE A 143 -23.28 -1.62 37.47
N LYS A 144 -24.44 -1.45 36.83
CA LYS A 144 -25.76 -1.84 37.35
C LYS A 144 -26.18 -3.28 37.06
N GLY A 145 -25.34 -4.05 36.37
CA GLY A 145 -25.62 -5.46 36.04
C GLY A 145 -26.37 -5.67 34.73
N TRP A 146 -26.61 -4.63 33.93
CA TRP A 146 -27.36 -4.72 32.66
C TRP A 146 -26.47 -5.09 31.47
N HIS A 147 -25.80 -6.23 31.59
CA HIS A 147 -24.89 -6.77 30.59
C HIS A 147 -25.61 -7.78 29.71
N PHE A 148 -26.25 -7.33 28.64
CA PHE A 148 -27.01 -8.23 27.78
C PHE A 148 -26.23 -8.53 26.51
N GLY A 149 -25.86 -9.81 26.35
CA GLY A 149 -25.34 -10.33 25.08
C GLY A 149 -26.44 -10.43 24.03
N SER A 150 -26.03 -10.41 22.75
CA SER A 150 -26.89 -10.50 21.55
C SER A 150 -28.06 -11.52 21.62
N PRO A 151 -27.92 -12.74 22.18
CA PRO A 151 -29.04 -13.69 22.23
C PRO A 151 -30.17 -13.35 23.23
N ASN A 152 -29.98 -12.41 24.16
CA ASN A 152 -31.00 -12.07 25.19
C ASN A 152 -31.83 -10.81 24.85
N LEU A 153 -31.52 -10.12 23.76
CA LEU A 153 -32.20 -8.87 23.37
C LEU A 153 -33.66 -9.09 22.92
N GLN A 154 -33.95 -10.23 22.30
CA GLN A 154 -35.30 -10.59 21.86
C GLN A 154 -36.23 -10.88 23.05
N PHE A 155 -35.72 -11.58 24.07
CA PHE A 155 -36.42 -11.82 25.33
C PHE A 155 -36.66 -10.53 26.12
N GLN A 156 -35.75 -9.56 26.00
CA GLN A 156 -35.91 -8.26 26.65
C GLN A 156 -36.82 -7.30 25.89
N TYR A 157 -36.91 -7.37 24.55
CA TYR A 157 -37.97 -6.67 23.80
C TYR A 157 -39.35 -7.14 24.28
N LEU A 158 -39.52 -8.47 24.42
CA LEU A 158 -40.74 -9.04 25.02
C LEU A 158 -40.94 -8.62 26.49
N TYR A 159 -39.88 -8.63 27.31
CA TYR A 159 -39.98 -8.28 28.73
C TYR A 159 -40.24 -6.77 28.95
N VAL A 160 -39.61 -5.88 28.18
CA VAL A 160 -39.83 -4.42 28.22
C VAL A 160 -41.22 -4.05 27.71
N LEU A 161 -41.70 -4.73 26.66
CA LEU A 161 -43.07 -4.58 26.17
C LEU A 161 -44.10 -5.10 27.18
N ALA A 162 -43.81 -6.22 27.86
CA ALA A 162 -44.68 -6.84 28.86
C ALA A 162 -44.73 -6.10 30.21
N ASN A 163 -43.70 -5.33 30.57
CA ASN A 163 -43.55 -4.72 31.91
C ASN A 163 -43.53 -3.18 31.91
N GLN A 164 -44.18 -2.52 30.94
CA GLN A 164 -44.28 -1.04 30.88
C GLN A 164 -44.81 -0.39 32.18
N LEU A 165 -45.51 -1.14 33.03
CA LEU A 165 -46.16 -0.67 34.25
C LEU A 165 -45.32 -0.77 35.53
N ASN A 166 -44.11 -1.37 35.50
CA ASN A 166 -43.35 -1.69 36.72
C ASN A 166 -41.91 -1.12 36.75
N VAL A 167 -41.74 0.13 36.30
CA VAL A 167 -40.43 0.78 36.20
C VAL A 167 -40.01 1.36 37.56
N LYS A 168 -38.96 0.81 38.18
CA LYS A 168 -38.48 1.19 39.51
C LYS A 168 -37.52 2.42 39.55
N GLY A 169 -37.26 3.11 38.43
CA GLY A 169 -36.46 4.34 38.43
C GLY A 169 -36.33 5.08 37.08
N LEU A 170 -35.93 6.36 37.13
CA LEU A 170 -35.74 7.24 35.95
C LEU A 170 -34.73 6.66 34.94
N PHE A 171 -33.64 6.07 35.42
CA PHE A 171 -32.60 5.47 34.58
C PHE A 171 -33.12 4.23 33.82
N ASP A 172 -33.96 3.42 34.45
CA ASP A 172 -34.57 2.21 33.87
C ASP A 172 -35.53 2.58 32.72
N SER A 173 -36.31 3.65 32.91
CA SER A 173 -37.17 4.23 31.88
C SER A 173 -36.36 4.73 30.69
N LEU A 174 -35.31 5.51 30.95
CA LEU A 174 -34.44 6.06 29.91
C LEU A 174 -33.69 4.96 29.13
N TYR A 175 -33.17 3.95 29.81
CA TYR A 175 -32.47 2.82 29.16
C TYR A 175 -33.41 1.97 28.33
N SER A 176 -34.60 1.65 28.85
CA SER A 176 -35.62 0.89 28.10
C SER A 176 -36.07 1.64 26.85
N ARG A 177 -36.27 2.96 26.95
CA ARG A 177 -36.62 3.81 25.81
C ARG A 177 -35.47 3.93 24.79
N TRP A 178 -34.23 3.99 25.25
CA TRP A 178 -33.04 3.96 24.40
C TRP A 178 -32.96 2.64 23.60
N VAL A 179 -33.14 1.49 24.25
CA VAL A 179 -33.14 0.18 23.58
C VAL A 179 -34.27 0.10 22.54
N LEU A 180 -35.47 0.60 22.86
CA LEU A 180 -36.58 0.62 21.92
C LEU A 180 -36.28 1.48 20.68
N ILE A 181 -35.73 2.69 20.88
CA ILE A 181 -35.30 3.56 19.76
C ILE A 181 -34.23 2.86 18.91
N ARG A 182 -33.28 2.18 19.56
CA ARG A 182 -32.19 1.46 18.90
C ARG A 182 -32.71 0.34 18.01
N VAL A 183 -33.62 -0.48 18.52
CA VAL A 183 -34.22 -1.64 17.82
C VAL A 183 -35.16 -1.19 16.71
N GLU A 184 -36.07 -0.25 16.96
CA GLU A 184 -37.14 0.10 16.02
C GLU A 184 -36.69 1.08 14.93
N TYR A 185 -35.81 2.04 15.26
CA TYR A 185 -35.49 3.16 14.36
C TYR A 185 -34.05 3.15 13.84
N LEU A 186 -33.07 2.73 14.65
CA LEU A 186 -31.66 2.81 14.25
C LEU A 186 -31.15 1.53 13.58
N ALA A 187 -31.54 0.36 14.09
CA ALA A 187 -31.06 -0.92 13.58
C ALA A 187 -31.51 -1.24 12.15
N PRO A 188 -32.78 -1.06 11.73
CA PRO A 188 -33.22 -1.39 10.37
C PRO A 188 -32.49 -0.60 9.26
N PRO A 189 -32.35 0.73 9.31
CA PRO A 189 -31.62 1.46 8.28
C PRO A 189 -30.12 1.15 8.29
N LEU A 190 -29.52 0.94 9.48
CA LEU A 190 -28.12 0.55 9.57
C LEU A 190 -27.89 -0.86 8.98
N GLN A 191 -28.81 -1.80 9.23
CA GLN A 191 -28.75 -3.15 8.65
C GLN A 191 -28.90 -3.12 7.12
N PHE A 192 -29.81 -2.28 6.60
CA PHE A 192 -29.96 -2.08 5.16
C PHE A 192 -28.66 -1.54 4.54
N LEU A 193 -28.09 -0.48 5.11
CA LEU A 193 -26.84 0.11 4.65
C LEU A 193 -25.67 -0.89 4.74
N THR A 194 -25.63 -1.68 5.80
CA THR A 194 -24.65 -2.76 6.01
C THR A 194 -24.77 -3.81 4.91
N SER A 195 -25.98 -4.29 4.64
CA SER A 195 -26.25 -5.31 3.61
C SER A 195 -25.86 -4.81 2.22
N MET A 196 -26.18 -3.55 1.89
CA MET A 196 -25.75 -2.92 0.64
C MET A 196 -24.22 -2.83 0.53
N CYS A 197 -23.54 -2.39 1.58
CA CYS A 197 -22.08 -2.29 1.58
C CYS A 197 -21.40 -3.67 1.49
N ILE A 198 -21.98 -4.71 2.10
CA ILE A 198 -21.49 -6.09 1.97
C ILE A 198 -21.57 -6.55 0.52
N VAL A 199 -22.71 -6.33 -0.17
CA VAL A 199 -22.85 -6.70 -1.58
C VAL A 199 -21.82 -5.98 -2.44
N LEU A 200 -21.67 -4.66 -2.27
CA LEU A 200 -20.66 -3.88 -3.00
C LEU A 200 -19.23 -4.38 -2.73
N PHE A 201 -18.93 -4.71 -1.47
CA PHE A 201 -17.62 -5.25 -1.09
C PHE A 201 -17.36 -6.63 -1.72
N LEU A 202 -18.37 -7.50 -1.78
CA LEU A 202 -18.27 -8.80 -2.44
C LEU A 202 -18.06 -8.65 -3.95
N VAL A 203 -18.80 -7.74 -4.61
CA VAL A 203 -18.61 -7.45 -6.04
C VAL A 203 -17.20 -6.94 -6.32
N GLN A 204 -16.67 -6.03 -5.49
CA GLN A 204 -15.30 -5.57 -5.60
C GLN A 204 -14.28 -6.70 -5.38
N SER A 205 -14.53 -7.55 -4.38
CA SER A 205 -13.67 -8.69 -4.06
C SER A 205 -13.62 -9.69 -5.21
N LEU A 206 -14.74 -9.89 -5.89
CA LEU A 206 -14.83 -10.72 -7.08
C LEU A 206 -14.04 -10.13 -8.25
N ASP A 207 -14.13 -8.82 -8.54
CA ASP A 207 -13.31 -8.17 -9.59
C ASP A 207 -11.80 -8.38 -9.32
N ARG A 208 -11.36 -8.17 -8.07
CA ARG A 208 -9.96 -8.42 -7.69
C ARG A 208 -9.56 -9.88 -7.86
N LEU A 209 -10.40 -10.82 -7.45
CA LEU A 209 -10.15 -12.25 -7.64
C LEU A 209 -10.04 -12.60 -9.12
N VAL A 210 -10.93 -12.09 -9.97
CA VAL A 210 -10.91 -12.31 -11.42
C VAL A 210 -9.62 -11.75 -12.03
N LEU A 211 -9.17 -10.56 -11.62
CA LEU A 211 -7.88 -10.00 -12.07
C LEU A 211 -6.70 -10.89 -11.64
N CYS A 212 -6.67 -11.38 -10.39
CA CYS A 212 -5.63 -12.32 -9.95
C CYS A 212 -5.62 -13.62 -10.75
N LEU A 213 -6.80 -14.20 -11.01
CA LEU A 213 -6.94 -15.41 -11.82
C LEU A 213 -6.51 -15.17 -13.28
N GLY A 214 -6.84 -14.00 -13.84
CA GLY A 214 -6.38 -13.58 -15.17
C GLY A 214 -4.86 -13.44 -15.23
N CYS A 215 -4.24 -12.82 -14.22
CA CYS A 215 -2.78 -12.69 -14.15
C CYS A 215 -2.11 -14.07 -13.98
N LEU A 216 -2.67 -14.95 -13.13
CA LEU A 216 -2.20 -16.32 -13.00
C LEU A 216 -2.28 -17.08 -14.33
N TRP A 217 -3.39 -16.94 -15.06
CA TRP A 217 -3.56 -17.54 -16.39
C TRP A 217 -2.52 -17.03 -17.39
N ILE A 218 -2.29 -15.72 -17.44
CA ILE A 218 -1.25 -15.10 -18.28
C ILE A 218 0.13 -15.69 -17.96
N ARG A 219 0.47 -15.82 -16.67
CA ARG A 219 1.74 -16.42 -16.23
C ARG A 219 1.86 -17.90 -16.61
N LEU A 220 0.81 -18.70 -16.38
CA LEU A 220 0.78 -20.13 -16.70
C LEU A 220 0.88 -20.39 -18.21
N LYS A 221 0.19 -19.59 -19.02
CA LYS A 221 0.21 -19.67 -20.48
C LYS A 221 1.39 -18.92 -21.12
N LYS A 222 2.21 -18.24 -20.31
CA LYS A 222 3.32 -17.38 -20.76
C LYS A 222 2.89 -16.40 -21.86
N ILE A 223 1.68 -15.85 -21.73
CA ILE A 223 1.15 -14.88 -22.68
C ILE A 223 1.95 -13.59 -22.51
N LYS A 224 2.62 -13.17 -23.58
CA LYS A 224 3.34 -11.90 -23.64
C LYS A 224 3.03 -11.21 -24.96
N PRO A 225 2.90 -9.88 -24.97
CA PRO A 225 2.96 -9.15 -26.22
C PRO A 225 4.34 -9.40 -26.85
N ILE A 226 4.37 -9.94 -28.05
CA ILE A 226 5.60 -10.11 -28.83
C ILE A 226 5.46 -9.20 -30.06
N PRO A 227 6.46 -8.37 -30.37
CA PRO A 227 6.43 -7.58 -31.59
C PRO A 227 6.39 -8.51 -32.81
N LYS A 228 5.75 -8.06 -33.90
CA LYS A 228 5.74 -8.83 -35.15
C LYS A 228 7.07 -8.62 -35.89
N GLY A 229 7.74 -9.72 -36.25
CA GLY A 229 8.98 -9.71 -37.02
C GLY A 229 10.22 -10.08 -36.18
N ASP A 230 11.38 -10.13 -36.84
CA ASP A 230 12.66 -10.43 -36.21
C ASP A 230 13.09 -9.32 -35.24
N PRO A 231 13.91 -9.64 -34.21
CA PRO A 231 14.49 -8.65 -33.32
C PRO A 231 15.14 -7.52 -34.11
N LEU A 232 15.01 -6.27 -33.62
CA LEU A 232 15.67 -5.12 -34.22
C LEU A 232 17.17 -5.41 -34.36
N ASP A 233 17.66 -5.50 -35.59
CA ASP A 233 19.08 -5.56 -35.87
C ASP A 233 19.64 -4.12 -35.88
N LEU A 234 20.38 -3.78 -34.83
CA LEU A 234 21.01 -2.48 -34.66
C LEU A 234 22.19 -2.29 -35.63
N GLU A 235 22.74 -3.37 -36.19
CA GLU A 235 23.83 -3.33 -37.16
C GLU A 235 23.34 -3.05 -38.59
N SER A 236 22.02 -3.15 -38.86
CA SER A 236 21.46 -2.88 -40.20
C SER A 236 21.49 -1.40 -40.60
N GLY A 237 21.88 -0.49 -39.70
CA GLY A 237 21.86 0.95 -39.94
C GLY A 237 20.47 1.45 -40.36
N ASP A 238 20.39 2.22 -41.45
CA ASP A 238 19.14 2.77 -42.00
C ASP A 238 18.18 1.72 -42.61
N GLY A 239 18.59 0.44 -42.69
CA GLY A 239 17.75 -0.65 -43.20
C GLY A 239 16.76 -1.25 -42.17
N GLY A 240 16.90 -0.91 -40.89
CA GLY A 240 16.03 -1.40 -39.81
C GLY A 240 14.74 -0.58 -39.61
N PHE A 241 13.78 -1.12 -38.84
CA PHE A 241 12.54 -0.41 -38.48
C PHE A 241 12.83 0.66 -37.41
N PHE A 242 13.31 1.83 -37.84
CA PHE A 242 13.58 2.99 -37.00
C PHE A 242 12.72 4.19 -37.41
N PRO A 243 11.42 4.19 -37.07
CA PRO A 243 10.54 5.34 -37.31
C PRO A 243 11.00 6.56 -36.51
N MET A 244 10.54 7.73 -36.92
CA MET A 244 10.81 9.00 -36.24
C MET A 244 10.06 9.06 -34.90
N VAL A 245 10.78 9.21 -33.78
CA VAL A 245 10.23 9.24 -32.42
C VAL A 245 10.48 10.59 -31.75
N LEU A 246 9.43 11.20 -31.20
CA LEU A 246 9.54 12.37 -30.35
C LEU A 246 9.62 11.91 -28.89
N VAL A 247 10.51 12.49 -28.08
CA VAL A 247 10.61 12.20 -26.65
C VAL A 247 10.28 13.48 -25.89
N GLN A 248 9.29 13.46 -25.00
CA GLN A 248 8.83 14.64 -24.27
C GLN A 248 9.03 14.46 -22.76
N ILE A 249 9.62 15.48 -22.13
CA ILE A 249 9.75 15.58 -20.67
C ILE A 249 9.13 16.90 -20.18
N PRO A 250 7.88 16.88 -19.67
CA PRO A 250 7.33 18.01 -18.94
C PRO A 250 8.00 18.18 -17.58
N MET A 251 8.42 19.42 -17.30
CA MET A 251 9.02 19.87 -16.04
C MET A 251 8.29 21.12 -15.53
N CYS A 252 8.09 21.22 -14.21
CA CYS A 252 7.64 22.37 -13.45
C CYS A 252 8.32 22.40 -12.05
N ASN A 253 9.43 23.13 -11.94
CA ASN A 253 10.22 23.36 -10.73
C ASN A 253 10.88 22.08 -10.12
N GLU A 254 11.25 21.08 -10.92
CA GLU A 254 11.92 19.86 -10.44
C GLU A 254 13.45 19.97 -10.42
N LYS A 255 13.96 20.87 -9.59
CA LYS A 255 15.39 21.12 -9.43
C LYS A 255 16.17 19.89 -8.94
N GLU A 256 15.51 18.94 -8.26
CA GLU A 256 16.17 17.77 -7.68
C GLU A 256 16.40 16.61 -8.67
N VAL A 257 15.67 16.56 -9.80
CA VAL A 257 15.66 15.41 -10.72
C VAL A 257 15.96 15.76 -12.19
N TYR A 258 16.11 17.05 -12.53
CA TYR A 258 16.29 17.47 -13.93
C TYR A 258 17.53 16.86 -14.61
N GLN A 259 18.66 16.76 -13.91
CA GLN A 259 19.89 16.21 -14.50
C GLN A 259 19.74 14.73 -14.82
N GLN A 260 19.21 13.95 -13.86
CA GLN A 260 19.06 12.51 -14.01
C GLN A 260 18.04 12.18 -15.12
N SER A 261 16.95 12.92 -15.21
CA SER A 261 15.91 12.69 -16.22
C SER A 261 16.37 13.08 -17.64
N ILE A 262 17.03 14.24 -17.80
CA ILE A 262 17.59 14.65 -19.09
C ILE A 262 18.68 13.65 -19.53
N ALA A 263 19.58 13.26 -18.62
CA ALA A 263 20.60 12.29 -18.93
C ALA A 263 20.01 10.92 -19.34
N ALA A 264 18.96 10.44 -18.66
CA ALA A 264 18.35 9.16 -18.97
C ALA A 264 17.75 9.12 -20.39
N VAL A 265 17.11 10.20 -20.85
CA VAL A 265 16.56 10.24 -22.23
C VAL A 265 17.64 10.47 -23.29
N CYS A 266 18.70 11.21 -22.97
CA CYS A 266 19.81 11.45 -23.90
C CYS A 266 20.62 10.18 -24.16
N ASN A 267 20.59 9.23 -23.23
CA ASN A 267 21.24 7.92 -23.32
C ASN A 267 20.34 6.82 -23.91
N LEU A 268 19.20 7.15 -24.51
CA LEU A 268 18.37 6.16 -25.20
C LEU A 268 19.10 5.59 -26.43
N ASP A 269 19.12 4.27 -26.54
CA ASP A 269 19.73 3.53 -27.65
C ASP A 269 18.80 3.55 -28.86
N TRP A 270 18.73 4.70 -29.53
CA TRP A 270 18.01 4.92 -30.78
C TRP A 270 18.87 5.76 -31.73
N PRO A 271 18.80 5.57 -33.06
CA PRO A 271 19.60 6.38 -33.97
C PRO A 271 19.34 7.88 -33.75
N LYS A 272 20.39 8.67 -33.46
CA LYS A 272 20.28 10.10 -33.10
C LYS A 272 19.55 10.95 -34.14
N SER A 273 19.59 10.56 -35.41
CA SER A 273 18.86 11.22 -36.51
C SER A 273 17.37 10.86 -36.56
N LYS A 274 16.94 9.84 -35.83
CA LYS A 274 15.57 9.29 -35.84
C LYS A 274 14.77 9.64 -34.59
N PHE A 275 15.30 10.45 -33.68
CA PHE A 275 14.52 10.97 -32.58
C PHE A 275 14.92 12.39 -32.17
N LEU A 276 13.99 13.07 -31.50
CA LEU A 276 14.17 14.42 -30.96
C LEU A 276 13.65 14.44 -29.53
N ILE A 277 14.44 14.98 -28.61
CA ILE A 277 14.07 15.18 -27.21
C ILE A 277 13.55 16.61 -27.04
N GLN A 278 12.40 16.75 -26.40
CA GLN A 278 11.81 18.03 -26.02
C GLN A 278 11.73 18.12 -24.50
N ILE A 279 12.47 19.06 -23.92
CA ILE A 279 12.31 19.46 -22.52
C ILE A 279 11.29 20.59 -22.48
N LEU A 280 10.16 20.31 -21.82
CA LEU A 280 8.99 21.19 -21.80
C LEU A 280 8.86 21.82 -20.41
N ASP A 281 9.39 23.01 -20.24
CA ASP A 281 9.54 23.67 -18.93
C ASP A 281 8.43 24.69 -18.63
N ASP A 282 7.65 24.43 -17.58
CA ASP A 282 6.64 25.30 -16.96
C ASP A 282 7.12 25.88 -15.61
N SER A 283 8.42 25.78 -15.28
CA SER A 283 8.98 26.33 -14.05
C SER A 283 8.74 27.84 -13.96
N ASP A 284 8.40 28.35 -12.78
CA ASP A 284 8.30 29.79 -12.50
C ASP A 284 9.49 30.32 -11.68
N ASP A 285 10.35 29.42 -11.20
CA ASP A 285 11.60 29.77 -10.53
C ASP A 285 12.72 30.01 -11.56
N PRO A 286 13.26 31.25 -11.67
CA PRO A 286 14.29 31.57 -12.66
C PRO A 286 15.58 30.75 -12.48
N THR A 287 15.94 30.41 -11.24
CA THR A 287 17.12 29.58 -10.98
C THR A 287 16.95 28.18 -11.55
N THR A 288 15.79 27.55 -11.34
CA THR A 288 15.49 26.23 -11.90
C THR A 288 15.46 26.26 -13.43
N GLN A 289 14.86 27.29 -14.04
CA GLN A 289 14.85 27.47 -15.50
C GLN A 289 16.28 27.52 -16.07
N LEU A 290 17.17 28.32 -15.46
CA LEU A 290 18.57 28.44 -15.90
C LEU A 290 19.31 27.12 -15.80
N LEU A 291 19.09 26.35 -14.73
CA LEU A 291 19.73 25.04 -14.54
C LEU A 291 19.28 24.03 -15.61
N ILE A 292 17.97 23.96 -15.87
CA ILE A 292 17.41 23.07 -16.91
C ILE A 292 17.96 23.47 -18.28
N GLN A 293 17.97 24.77 -18.59
CA GLN A 293 18.48 25.28 -19.87
C GLN A 293 19.97 24.98 -20.05
N ALA A 294 20.78 25.14 -19.00
CA ALA A 294 22.21 24.84 -19.04
C ALA A 294 22.48 23.33 -19.28
N GLU A 295 21.73 22.45 -18.62
CA GLU A 295 21.86 21.00 -18.83
C GLU A 295 21.47 20.61 -20.27
N VAL A 296 20.40 21.21 -20.82
CA VAL A 296 20.05 20.99 -22.24
C VAL A 296 21.19 21.44 -23.16
N HIS A 297 21.76 22.62 -22.94
CA HIS A 297 22.86 23.14 -23.75
C HIS A 297 24.10 22.24 -23.70
N LYS A 298 24.44 21.71 -22.53
CA LYS A 298 25.50 20.71 -22.35
C LYS A 298 25.27 19.49 -23.25
N TRP A 299 24.08 18.89 -23.20
CA TRP A 299 23.75 17.73 -24.04
C TRP A 299 23.71 18.04 -25.54
N GLN A 300 23.33 19.28 -25.93
CA GLN A 300 23.45 19.72 -27.33
C GLN A 300 24.90 19.73 -27.80
N GLN A 301 25.84 20.20 -26.97
CA GLN A 301 27.28 20.18 -27.28
C GLN A 301 27.85 18.76 -27.39
N GLU A 302 27.31 17.82 -26.61
CA GLU A 302 27.63 16.38 -26.70
C GLU A 302 26.96 15.68 -27.91
N GLY A 303 26.23 16.44 -28.73
CA GLY A 303 25.61 15.97 -29.96
C GLY A 303 24.32 15.19 -29.74
N ALA A 304 23.57 15.45 -28.66
CA ALA A 304 22.21 14.98 -28.51
C ALA A 304 21.24 15.87 -29.32
N ASN A 305 20.24 15.25 -29.98
CA ASN A 305 19.18 16.00 -30.65
C ASN A 305 18.10 16.37 -29.62
N ILE A 306 18.32 17.49 -28.92
CA ILE A 306 17.49 17.94 -27.80
C ILE A 306 17.14 19.43 -27.95
N ILE A 307 15.92 19.79 -27.58
CA ILE A 307 15.44 21.17 -27.56
C ILE A 307 14.84 21.53 -26.20
N TYR A 308 15.11 22.76 -25.77
CA TYR A 308 14.50 23.37 -24.60
C TYR A 308 13.32 24.24 -25.02
N ARG A 309 12.18 24.10 -24.34
CA ARG A 309 10.97 24.89 -24.58
C ARG A 309 10.38 25.36 -23.26
N HIS A 310 10.35 26.67 -23.04
CA HIS A 310 9.73 27.27 -21.87
C HIS A 310 8.39 27.94 -22.22
N ARG A 311 7.37 27.79 -21.37
CA ARG A 311 6.10 28.52 -21.49
C ARG A 311 5.96 29.54 -20.36
N VAL A 312 5.68 30.79 -20.73
CA VAL A 312 5.36 31.86 -19.76
C VAL A 312 3.94 31.68 -19.20
N ASP A 313 2.99 31.27 -20.04
CA ASP A 313 1.62 30.97 -19.62
C ASP A 313 1.43 29.47 -19.36
N ARG A 314 1.13 29.13 -18.10
CA ARG A 314 0.94 27.76 -17.61
C ARG A 314 -0.51 27.28 -17.70
N GLN A 315 -1.33 27.94 -18.53
CA GLN A 315 -2.66 27.46 -18.85
C GLN A 315 -2.64 25.97 -19.26
N GLY A 316 -3.57 25.22 -18.65
CA GLY A 316 -3.71 23.78 -18.87
C GLY A 316 -2.67 22.89 -18.19
N TYR A 317 -1.76 23.44 -17.38
CA TYR A 317 -0.68 22.70 -16.71
C TYR A 317 0.05 21.75 -17.70
N LYS A 318 0.36 20.51 -17.28
CA LYS A 318 1.00 19.48 -18.10
C LYS A 318 0.28 19.23 -19.43
N ALA A 319 -1.06 19.17 -19.42
CA ALA A 319 -1.84 18.96 -20.65
C ALA A 319 -1.63 20.07 -21.68
N GLY A 320 -1.65 21.33 -21.21
CA GLY A 320 -1.38 22.49 -22.05
C GLY A 320 0.06 22.49 -22.57
N ASN A 321 1.02 22.01 -21.77
CA ASN A 321 2.43 21.97 -22.14
C ASN A 321 2.67 20.97 -23.27
N LEU A 322 2.17 19.74 -23.09
CA LEU A 322 2.20 18.69 -24.10
C LEU A 322 1.47 19.15 -25.38
N LYS A 323 0.31 19.80 -25.26
CA LYS A 323 -0.43 20.36 -26.41
C LYS A 323 0.37 21.41 -27.17
N SER A 324 0.99 22.36 -26.47
CA SER A 324 1.83 23.39 -27.06
C SER A 324 3.02 22.79 -27.82
N ALA A 325 3.65 21.76 -27.24
CA ALA A 325 4.73 21.03 -27.88
C ALA A 325 4.28 20.29 -29.14
N MET A 326 3.14 19.59 -29.09
CA MET A 326 2.57 18.86 -30.23
C MET A 326 2.14 19.75 -31.40
N ASN A 327 1.89 21.05 -31.17
CA ASN A 327 1.52 22.00 -32.23
C ASN A 327 2.72 22.54 -33.04
N CYS A 328 3.95 22.15 -32.72
CA CYS A 328 5.12 22.62 -33.47
C CYS A 328 5.16 22.00 -34.87
N SER A 329 5.59 22.79 -35.87
CA SER A 329 5.57 22.37 -37.28
C SER A 329 6.34 21.10 -37.57
N TYR A 330 7.50 20.91 -36.92
CA TYR A 330 8.35 19.73 -37.08
C TYR A 330 7.74 18.45 -36.50
N VAL A 331 6.71 18.52 -35.63
CA VAL A 331 6.09 17.32 -35.05
C VAL A 331 5.47 16.43 -36.12
N LYS A 332 5.09 17.01 -37.26
CA LYS A 332 4.56 16.29 -38.43
C LYS A 332 5.55 15.30 -39.03
N ASP A 333 6.84 15.45 -38.77
CA ASP A 333 7.89 14.56 -39.24
C ASP A 333 8.06 13.33 -38.34
N TYR A 334 7.31 13.24 -37.22
CA TYR A 334 7.40 12.17 -36.24
C TYR A 334 6.15 11.28 -36.30
N GLU A 335 6.35 9.96 -36.11
CA GLU A 335 5.25 8.99 -36.10
C GLU A 335 4.80 8.65 -34.68
N PHE A 336 5.74 8.65 -33.73
CA PHE A 336 5.52 8.28 -32.34
C PHE A 336 5.97 9.37 -31.38
N VAL A 337 5.36 9.43 -30.19
CA VAL A 337 5.78 10.27 -29.08
C VAL A 337 5.87 9.48 -27.78
N ALA A 338 7.05 9.44 -27.17
CA ALA A 338 7.30 8.90 -25.85
C ALA A 338 7.23 10.02 -24.80
N ILE A 339 6.55 9.77 -23.68
CA ILE A 339 6.35 10.78 -22.63
C ILE A 339 6.94 10.27 -21.32
N PHE A 340 7.78 11.08 -20.68
CA PHE A 340 8.39 10.79 -19.38
C PHE A 340 8.21 11.97 -18.43
N ASP A 341 7.69 11.73 -17.24
CA ASP A 341 7.71 12.75 -16.17
C ASP A 341 9.15 13.01 -15.69
N ALA A 342 9.40 14.18 -15.11
CA ALA A 342 10.73 14.62 -14.69
C ALA A 342 11.45 13.70 -13.68
N ASP A 343 10.75 12.80 -12.99
CA ASP A 343 11.36 11.82 -12.08
C ASP A 343 11.56 10.43 -12.70
N PHE A 344 11.24 10.25 -13.98
CA PHE A 344 11.35 8.97 -14.67
C PHE A 344 12.69 8.79 -15.35
N GLN A 345 13.26 7.60 -15.18
CA GLN A 345 14.53 7.17 -15.73
C GLN A 345 14.26 5.94 -16.62
N PRO A 346 14.04 6.12 -17.93
CA PRO A 346 13.96 5.00 -18.86
C PRO A 346 15.32 4.32 -19.02
N THR A 347 15.32 3.01 -19.21
CA THR A 347 16.53 2.27 -19.58
C THR A 347 16.96 2.63 -21.01
N PRO A 348 18.26 2.54 -21.35
CA PRO A 348 18.74 2.84 -22.71
C PRO A 348 17.96 2.11 -23.82
N ASP A 349 17.59 0.86 -23.59
CA ASP A 349 16.86 0.00 -24.53
C ASP A 349 15.33 0.22 -24.55
N PHE A 350 14.79 1.24 -23.87
CA PHE A 350 13.35 1.47 -23.73
C PHE A 350 12.64 1.57 -25.09
N LEU A 351 13.17 2.36 -26.03
CA LEU A 351 12.57 2.53 -27.36
C LEU A 351 12.66 1.24 -28.18
N GLN A 352 13.76 0.50 -28.08
CA GLN A 352 13.93 -0.79 -28.75
C GLN A 352 12.93 -1.84 -28.28
N LYS A 353 12.55 -1.79 -26.99
CA LYS A 353 11.55 -2.71 -26.42
C LYS A 353 10.11 -2.29 -26.66
N THR A 354 9.85 -1.02 -26.98
CA THR A 354 8.48 -0.47 -27.08
C THR A 354 8.03 -0.23 -28.52
N VAL A 355 8.86 0.43 -29.34
CA VAL A 355 8.53 0.86 -30.71
C VAL A 355 8.21 -0.31 -31.65
N PRO A 356 8.88 -1.48 -31.60
CA PRO A 356 8.57 -2.61 -32.48
C PRO A 356 7.13 -3.15 -32.38
N HIS A 357 6.42 -2.90 -31.28
CA HIS A 357 5.03 -3.33 -31.14
C HIS A 357 4.05 -2.60 -32.08
N PHE A 358 4.47 -1.47 -32.67
CA PHE A 358 3.70 -0.73 -33.66
C PHE A 358 3.93 -1.20 -35.10
N LYS A 359 5.00 -1.98 -35.34
CA LYS A 359 5.33 -2.52 -36.65
C LYS A 359 4.24 -3.49 -37.12
N ASP A 360 3.77 -3.31 -38.36
CA ASP A 360 2.72 -4.13 -38.99
C ASP A 360 1.44 -4.26 -38.13
N ASN A 361 1.15 -3.21 -37.35
CA ASN A 361 -0.03 -3.11 -36.49
C ASN A 361 -0.52 -1.67 -36.36
N GLU A 362 -1.33 -1.25 -37.32
CA GLU A 362 -1.89 0.10 -37.39
C GLU A 362 -2.97 0.38 -36.34
N GLU A 363 -3.52 -0.65 -35.68
CA GLU A 363 -4.59 -0.47 -34.67
C GLU A 363 -4.05 -0.10 -33.28
N VAL A 364 -2.73 -0.23 -33.06
CA VAL A 364 -2.11 0.08 -31.76
C VAL A 364 -1.88 1.58 -31.65
N GLY A 365 -2.49 2.18 -30.64
CA GLY A 365 -2.36 3.61 -30.32
C GLY A 365 -1.37 3.89 -29.19
N LEU A 366 -1.23 2.98 -28.24
CA LEU A 366 -0.38 3.14 -27.05
C LEU A 366 0.34 1.85 -26.69
N VAL A 367 1.63 1.97 -26.39
CA VAL A 367 2.45 0.96 -25.72
C VAL A 367 2.92 1.54 -24.39
N GLN A 368 2.51 0.93 -23.27
CA GLN A 368 2.82 1.39 -21.91
C GLN A 368 3.80 0.42 -21.25
N ALA A 369 4.89 0.95 -20.71
CA ALA A 369 5.83 0.21 -19.85
C ALA A 369 5.38 0.26 -18.38
N ARG A 370 5.84 -0.70 -17.59
CA ARG A 370 5.57 -0.78 -16.15
C ARG A 370 6.44 0.20 -15.38
N TRP A 371 5.87 0.82 -14.35
CA TRP A 371 6.63 1.61 -13.38
C TRP A 371 7.36 0.73 -12.39
N SER A 372 8.62 1.09 -12.12
CA SER A 372 9.46 0.51 -11.07
C SER A 372 9.93 1.62 -10.13
N PHE A 373 10.18 1.31 -8.87
CA PHE A 373 10.36 2.32 -7.82
C PHE A 373 11.71 2.20 -7.15
N VAL A 374 12.51 3.28 -7.18
CA VAL A 374 13.86 3.31 -6.61
C VAL A 374 13.86 3.36 -5.08
N ASN A 375 12.87 4.03 -4.47
CA ASN A 375 12.78 4.26 -3.02
C ASN A 375 11.70 3.41 -2.31
N LYS A 376 11.28 2.29 -2.91
CA LYS A 376 10.23 1.39 -2.36
C LYS A 376 10.54 0.81 -0.99
N ASP A 377 11.82 0.75 -0.61
CA ASP A 377 12.29 0.14 0.63
C ASP A 377 12.69 1.16 1.71
N GLU A 378 12.58 2.47 1.40
CA GLU A 378 13.08 3.60 2.20
C GLU A 378 12.41 3.73 3.58
N ASN A 379 11.08 3.68 3.63
CA ASN A 379 10.34 3.80 4.87
C ASN A 379 9.05 2.97 4.82
N LEU A 380 8.32 2.91 5.93
CA LEU A 380 7.06 2.15 5.98
C LEU A 380 6.08 2.66 4.91
N LEU A 381 5.91 3.98 4.79
CA LEU A 381 4.98 4.59 3.84
C LEU A 381 5.29 4.18 2.38
N THR A 382 6.56 4.21 1.93
CA THR A 382 6.92 3.80 0.56
C THR A 382 6.71 2.31 0.32
N ARG A 383 6.95 1.45 1.32
CA ARG A 383 6.66 0.01 1.24
C ARG A 383 5.17 -0.28 1.09
N LEU A 384 4.33 0.43 1.84
CA LEU A 384 2.88 0.26 1.77
C LEU A 384 2.30 0.76 0.44
N GLN A 385 2.83 1.88 -0.08
CA GLN A 385 2.51 2.36 -1.42
C GLN A 385 2.87 1.34 -2.51
N HIS A 386 4.07 0.75 -2.41
CA HIS A 386 4.57 -0.23 -3.36
C HIS A 386 3.62 -1.43 -3.52
N VAL A 387 3.00 -1.93 -2.43
CA VAL A 387 2.02 -3.03 -2.51
C VAL A 387 0.83 -2.68 -3.40
N ASN A 388 0.26 -1.48 -3.23
CA ASN A 388 -0.89 -1.05 -4.01
C ASN A 388 -0.54 -0.86 -5.50
N LEU A 389 0.58 -0.19 -5.76
CA LEU A 389 1.04 0.11 -7.11
C LEU A 389 1.51 -1.15 -7.86
N ALA A 390 2.17 -2.09 -7.18
CA ALA A 390 2.54 -3.38 -7.76
C ALA A 390 1.32 -4.16 -8.22
N PHE A 391 0.25 -4.21 -7.41
CA PHE A 391 -1.01 -4.83 -7.85
C PHE A 391 -1.61 -4.12 -9.06
N HIS A 392 -1.65 -2.78 -9.05
CA HIS A 392 -2.22 -2.01 -10.15
C HIS A 392 -1.48 -2.27 -11.48
N PHE A 393 -0.15 -2.19 -11.50
CA PHE A 393 0.62 -2.34 -12.73
C PHE A 393 0.78 -3.81 -13.15
N GLU A 394 1.18 -4.70 -12.23
CA GLU A 394 1.51 -6.09 -12.60
C GLU A 394 0.29 -7.00 -12.76
N VAL A 395 -0.85 -6.63 -12.18
CA VAL A 395 -2.08 -7.44 -12.25
C VAL A 395 -3.13 -6.70 -13.07
N GLU A 396 -3.60 -5.55 -12.62
CA GLU A 396 -4.75 -4.88 -13.24
C GLU A 396 -4.45 -4.44 -14.69
N GLN A 397 -3.37 -3.70 -14.91
CA GLN A 397 -3.03 -3.21 -16.26
C GLN A 397 -2.62 -4.33 -17.21
N GLN A 398 -1.86 -5.32 -16.72
CA GLN A 398 -1.50 -6.49 -17.52
C GLN A 398 -2.74 -7.26 -18.00
N VAL A 399 -3.67 -7.56 -17.09
CA VAL A 399 -4.90 -8.32 -17.43
C VAL A 399 -5.77 -7.51 -18.39
N ASN A 400 -6.00 -6.22 -18.12
CA ASN A 400 -6.82 -5.40 -19.00
C ASN A 400 -6.15 -5.18 -20.37
N GLY A 401 -4.82 -5.05 -20.43
CA GLY A 401 -4.07 -4.95 -21.69
C GLY A 401 -4.21 -6.20 -22.57
N VAL A 402 -4.16 -7.39 -21.97
CA VAL A 402 -4.29 -8.66 -22.69
C VAL A 402 -5.73 -8.95 -23.12
N PHE A 403 -6.72 -8.79 -22.21
CA PHE A 403 -8.09 -9.23 -22.46
C PHE A 403 -9.03 -8.13 -22.99
N LEU A 404 -8.72 -6.86 -22.75
CA LEU A 404 -9.58 -5.73 -23.13
C LEU A 404 -8.91 -4.77 -24.13
N ASN A 405 -7.59 -4.89 -24.33
CA ASN A 405 -6.77 -3.93 -25.08
C ASN A 405 -7.01 -2.47 -24.65
N PHE A 406 -7.32 -2.27 -23.37
CA PHE A 406 -7.65 -0.97 -22.79
C PHE A 406 -7.25 -0.92 -21.32
N PHE A 407 -6.61 0.17 -20.95
CA PHE A 407 -6.32 0.57 -19.57
C PHE A 407 -6.09 2.09 -19.59
N GLY A 408 -6.12 2.75 -18.43
CA GLY A 408 -5.79 4.17 -18.36
C GLY A 408 -4.31 4.39 -18.64
N PHE A 409 -3.97 5.36 -19.49
CA PHE A 409 -2.58 5.79 -19.64
C PHE A 409 -2.08 6.36 -18.31
N ASN A 410 -0.85 6.03 -17.93
CA ASN A 410 -0.30 6.41 -16.62
C ASN A 410 0.25 7.84 -16.59
N GLY A 411 0.18 8.56 -17.70
CA GLY A 411 0.72 9.91 -17.85
C GLY A 411 2.20 9.95 -18.23
N THR A 412 2.91 8.83 -18.18
CA THR A 412 4.36 8.72 -18.40
C THR A 412 4.75 7.27 -18.71
N ALA A 413 6.00 7.05 -19.14
CA ALA A 413 6.56 5.75 -19.52
C ALA A 413 5.74 5.01 -20.58
N GLY A 414 5.15 5.76 -21.51
CA GLY A 414 4.38 5.21 -22.62
C GLY A 414 4.71 5.90 -23.94
N VAL A 415 4.64 5.12 -25.01
CA VAL A 415 4.82 5.56 -26.39
C VAL A 415 3.45 5.60 -27.05
N TRP A 416 3.09 6.74 -27.60
CA TRP A 416 1.87 6.97 -28.35
C TRP A 416 2.16 7.05 -29.84
N ARG A 417 1.28 6.47 -30.66
CA ARG A 417 1.18 6.82 -32.07
C ARG A 417 0.59 8.22 -32.18
N ILE A 418 1.26 9.15 -32.85
CA ILE A 418 0.81 10.55 -32.93
C ILE A 418 -0.56 10.64 -33.61
N LYS A 419 -0.79 9.87 -34.68
CA LYS A 419 -2.10 9.75 -35.31
C LYS A 419 -3.22 9.38 -34.34
N ALA A 420 -2.94 8.49 -33.36
CA ALA A 420 -3.94 8.12 -32.36
C ALA A 420 -4.28 9.28 -31.42
N LEU A 421 -3.30 10.11 -31.08
CA LEU A 421 -3.53 11.35 -30.32
C LEU A 421 -4.38 12.34 -31.14
N GLU A 422 -4.02 12.55 -32.41
CA GLU A 422 -4.72 13.46 -33.33
C GLU A 422 -6.17 13.05 -33.57
N ASP A 423 -6.40 11.78 -33.92
CA ASP A 423 -7.75 11.23 -34.15
C ASP A 423 -8.64 11.35 -32.90
N SER A 424 -8.02 11.36 -31.72
CA SER A 424 -8.72 11.50 -30.44
C SER A 424 -8.98 12.96 -30.05
N GLY A 425 -8.43 13.95 -30.77
CA GLY A 425 -8.55 15.37 -30.48
C GLY A 425 -7.40 15.97 -29.66
N GLY A 426 -6.28 15.25 -29.53
CA GLY A 426 -5.07 15.71 -28.85
C GLY A 426 -5.19 15.82 -27.33
N TRP A 427 -4.24 16.53 -26.71
CA TRP A 427 -4.25 16.83 -25.28
C TRP A 427 -5.30 17.90 -24.94
N LEU A 428 -6.22 17.58 -24.02
CA LEU A 428 -7.28 18.48 -23.59
C LEU A 428 -7.05 18.96 -22.16
N GLU A 429 -7.22 20.26 -21.94
CA GLU A 429 -6.96 20.96 -20.67
C GLU A 429 -8.18 20.93 -19.72
N ARG A 430 -9.19 20.12 -20.03
CA ARG A 430 -10.50 20.13 -19.34
C ARG A 430 -10.52 19.40 -18.00
N THR A 431 -9.43 18.71 -17.64
CA THR A 431 -9.32 17.91 -16.41
C THR A 431 -7.86 17.81 -15.95
N THR A 432 -7.66 17.48 -14.67
CA THR A 432 -6.35 17.25 -14.03
C THR A 432 -5.81 15.83 -14.22
N VAL A 433 -6.56 14.99 -14.95
CA VAL A 433 -6.21 13.62 -15.36
C VAL A 433 -6.25 13.52 -16.89
N GLU A 434 -5.45 14.35 -17.54
CA GLU A 434 -5.37 14.45 -19.00
C GLU A 434 -4.96 13.12 -19.65
N ASP A 435 -4.17 12.34 -18.93
CA ASP A 435 -3.69 11.01 -19.28
C ASP A 435 -4.83 10.01 -19.43
N MET A 436 -5.74 9.98 -18.46
CA MET A 436 -6.93 9.14 -18.48
C MET A 436 -7.94 9.62 -19.52
N ASP A 437 -8.06 10.94 -19.70
CA ASP A 437 -8.96 11.53 -20.69
C ASP A 437 -8.59 11.13 -22.13
N ILE A 438 -7.31 11.25 -22.51
CA ILE A 438 -6.85 10.82 -23.83
C ILE A 438 -7.00 9.31 -24.03
N ALA A 439 -6.73 8.51 -22.99
CA ALA A 439 -6.87 7.06 -23.05
C ALA A 439 -8.33 6.64 -23.31
N VAL A 440 -9.29 7.26 -22.62
CA VAL A 440 -10.72 7.00 -22.85
C VAL A 440 -11.13 7.40 -24.26
N ARG A 441 -10.74 8.59 -24.72
CA ARG A 441 -11.07 9.07 -26.07
C ARG A 441 -10.47 8.17 -27.16
N ALA A 442 -9.19 7.83 -27.06
CA ALA A 442 -8.55 6.93 -28.01
C ALA A 442 -9.23 5.56 -28.07
N HIS A 443 -9.62 5.01 -26.91
CA HIS A 443 -10.35 3.74 -26.89
C HIS A 443 -11.74 3.84 -27.53
N LEU A 444 -12.44 4.96 -27.35
CA LEU A 444 -13.72 5.23 -28.02
C LEU A 444 -13.58 5.35 -29.55
N HIS A 445 -12.41 5.78 -30.03
CA HIS A 445 -12.03 5.79 -31.45
C HIS A 445 -11.54 4.43 -31.97
N GLY A 446 -11.49 3.40 -31.12
CA GLY A 446 -11.15 2.03 -31.52
C GLY A 446 -9.66 1.68 -31.40
N TRP A 447 -8.82 2.60 -30.94
CA TRP A 447 -7.39 2.35 -30.70
C TRP A 447 -7.19 1.29 -29.61
N LYS A 448 -6.19 0.43 -29.83
CA LYS A 448 -5.82 -0.66 -28.93
C LYS A 448 -4.55 -0.31 -28.16
N PHE A 449 -4.49 -0.72 -26.90
CA PHE A 449 -3.34 -0.49 -26.04
C PHE A 449 -2.63 -1.80 -25.71
N ILE A 450 -1.31 -1.72 -25.61
CA ILE A 450 -0.43 -2.83 -25.21
C ILE A 450 0.27 -2.44 -23.92
N PHE A 451 0.25 -3.33 -22.93
CA PHE A 451 0.96 -3.16 -21.66
C PHE A 451 2.14 -4.12 -21.60
N LEU A 452 3.35 -3.59 -21.44
CA LEU A 452 4.59 -4.35 -21.35
C LEU A 452 5.03 -4.46 -19.90
N ASN A 453 4.78 -5.61 -19.28
CA ASN A 453 5.06 -5.82 -17.86
C ASN A 453 6.56 -6.06 -17.57
N ASP A 454 7.32 -6.50 -18.57
CA ASP A 454 8.76 -6.79 -18.50
C ASP A 454 9.65 -5.61 -18.91
N VAL A 455 9.06 -4.52 -19.41
CA VAL A 455 9.76 -3.25 -19.61
C VAL A 455 9.50 -2.38 -18.39
N GLU A 456 10.54 -2.11 -17.61
CA GLU A 456 10.48 -1.27 -16.41
C GLU A 456 10.99 0.14 -16.71
N CYS A 457 10.35 1.15 -16.16
CA CYS A 457 10.86 2.52 -16.12
C CYS A 457 10.87 3.00 -14.66
N GLN A 458 12.03 3.43 -14.18
CA GLN A 458 12.25 3.73 -12.77
C GLN A 458 11.72 5.13 -12.40
N CYS A 459 11.11 5.27 -11.23
CA CYS A 459 10.63 6.54 -10.69
C CYS A 459 10.62 6.59 -9.15
N GLU A 460 10.25 7.74 -8.58
CA GLU A 460 10.20 7.97 -7.13
C GLU A 460 8.77 7.93 -6.56
N LEU A 461 8.62 7.23 -5.42
CA LEU A 461 7.42 7.32 -4.58
C LEU A 461 7.47 8.56 -3.69
N PRO A 462 6.31 9.18 -3.39
CA PRO A 462 6.22 10.21 -2.36
C PRO A 462 6.76 9.74 -1.00
N GLU A 463 7.80 10.40 -0.49
CA GLU A 463 8.40 10.06 0.81
C GLU A 463 7.63 10.66 1.99
N SER A 464 6.77 11.67 1.76
CA SER A 464 5.96 12.31 2.80
C SER A 464 4.48 11.97 2.67
N TYR A 465 3.80 11.84 3.82
CA TYR A 465 2.38 11.55 3.88
C TYR A 465 1.55 12.70 3.28
N GLU A 466 1.98 13.96 3.43
CA GLU A 466 1.34 15.09 2.75
C GLU A 466 1.38 14.97 1.22
N ALA A 467 2.56 14.69 0.65
CA ALA A 467 2.72 14.53 -0.78
C ALA A 467 1.88 13.36 -1.29
N TYR A 468 1.89 12.24 -0.57
CA TYR A 468 1.06 11.07 -0.89
C TYR A 468 -0.44 11.38 -0.84
N ARG A 469 -0.94 12.08 0.19
CA ARG A 469 -2.37 12.49 0.26
C ARG A 469 -2.77 13.39 -0.90
N LYS A 470 -1.93 14.35 -1.28
CA LYS A 470 -2.20 15.25 -2.42
C LYS A 470 -2.28 14.47 -3.73
N GLN A 471 -1.35 13.53 -3.94
CA GLN A 471 -1.37 12.62 -5.09
C GLN A 471 -2.65 11.77 -5.10
N GLN A 472 -2.97 11.11 -3.99
CA GLN A 472 -4.16 10.28 -3.86
C GLN A 472 -5.46 11.07 -4.03
N HIS A 473 -5.50 12.32 -3.56
CA HIS A 473 -6.64 13.21 -3.78
C HIS A 473 -6.87 13.43 -5.28
N ARG A 474 -5.83 13.82 -6.03
CA ARG A 474 -5.90 14.01 -7.48
C ARG A 474 -6.36 12.75 -8.21
N TRP A 475 -5.78 11.60 -7.85
CA TRP A 475 -6.07 10.31 -8.48
C TRP A 475 -7.47 9.75 -8.20
N HIS A 476 -8.20 10.30 -7.22
CA HIS A 476 -9.58 9.89 -6.92
C HIS A 476 -10.60 10.98 -7.28
N SER A 477 -10.24 12.26 -7.21
CA SER A 477 -11.12 13.36 -7.65
C SER A 477 -11.16 13.48 -9.18
N GLY A 478 -10.00 13.40 -9.83
CA GLY A 478 -9.87 13.56 -11.28
C GLY A 478 -10.76 12.58 -12.07
N PRO A 479 -10.70 11.25 -11.79
CA PRO A 479 -11.52 10.28 -12.52
C PRO A 479 -13.03 10.50 -12.36
N MET A 480 -13.51 11.02 -11.22
CA MET A 480 -14.93 11.32 -11.02
C MET A 480 -15.39 12.56 -11.80
N GLN A 481 -14.52 13.55 -11.94
CA GLN A 481 -14.76 14.67 -12.84
C GLN A 481 -14.78 14.18 -14.30
N LEU A 482 -13.77 13.39 -14.68
CA LEU A 482 -13.66 12.84 -16.02
C LEU A 482 -14.86 11.97 -16.38
N PHE A 483 -15.35 11.14 -15.45
CA PHE A 483 -16.52 10.29 -15.67
C PHE A 483 -17.73 11.11 -16.13
N ARG A 484 -18.01 12.25 -15.48
CA ARG A 484 -19.13 13.13 -15.88
C ARG A 484 -18.94 13.76 -17.25
N LEU A 485 -17.71 14.10 -17.61
CA LEU A 485 -17.37 14.68 -18.91
C LEU A 485 -17.47 13.64 -20.03
N CYS A 486 -16.99 12.41 -19.80
CA CYS A 486 -16.95 11.35 -20.79
C CYS A 486 -18.26 10.56 -20.89
N LEU A 487 -19.09 10.47 -19.85
CA LEU A 487 -20.29 9.63 -19.85
C LEU A 487 -21.22 9.85 -21.06
N PRO A 488 -21.53 11.10 -21.47
CA PRO A 488 -22.33 11.35 -22.67
C PRO A 488 -21.67 10.78 -23.94
N ASP A 489 -20.36 10.97 -24.08
CA ASP A 489 -19.58 10.50 -25.23
C ASP A 489 -19.51 8.97 -25.26
N ILE A 490 -19.34 8.33 -24.10
CA ILE A 490 -19.34 6.86 -23.97
C ILE A 490 -20.68 6.29 -24.42
N ILE A 491 -21.79 6.88 -23.96
CA ILE A 491 -23.14 6.41 -24.30
C ILE A 491 -23.39 6.56 -25.82
N ARG A 492 -23.02 7.71 -26.39
CA ARG A 492 -23.25 8.04 -27.82
C ARG A 492 -22.27 7.37 -28.78
N SER A 493 -21.12 6.88 -28.29
CA SER A 493 -20.09 6.26 -29.12
C SER A 493 -20.60 5.04 -29.91
N LYS A 494 -19.93 4.73 -31.02
CA LYS A 494 -20.26 3.59 -31.89
C LYS A 494 -19.61 2.27 -31.44
N VAL A 495 -18.87 2.26 -30.33
CA VAL A 495 -18.23 1.05 -29.81
C VAL A 495 -19.27 0.05 -29.30
N SER A 496 -18.88 -1.22 -29.17
CA SER A 496 -19.78 -2.27 -28.72
C SER A 496 -20.33 -2.02 -27.32
N ASN A 497 -21.56 -2.48 -27.06
CA ASN A 497 -22.21 -2.33 -25.75
C ASN A 497 -21.39 -2.95 -24.61
N TRP A 498 -20.65 -4.03 -24.88
CA TRP A 498 -19.73 -4.63 -23.91
C TRP A 498 -18.60 -3.69 -23.51
N LYS A 499 -17.95 -3.01 -24.47
CA LYS A 499 -16.90 -2.01 -24.20
C LYS A 499 -17.45 -0.84 -23.38
N LYS A 500 -18.66 -0.37 -23.70
CA LYS A 500 -19.36 0.67 -22.92
C LYS A 500 -19.62 0.22 -21.49
N ALA A 501 -20.16 -0.99 -21.31
CA ALA A 501 -20.44 -1.56 -20.00
C ALA A 501 -19.16 -1.74 -19.18
N ASN A 502 -18.09 -2.27 -19.77
CA ASN A 502 -16.79 -2.39 -19.12
C ASN A 502 -16.26 -1.02 -18.65
N MET A 503 -16.32 0.00 -19.50
CA MET A 503 -15.80 1.32 -19.15
C MET A 503 -16.65 2.04 -18.09
N ILE A 504 -17.98 2.00 -18.21
CA ILE A 504 -18.87 2.62 -17.22
C ILE A 504 -18.79 1.84 -15.90
N PHE A 505 -19.01 0.53 -15.93
CA PHE A 505 -19.13 -0.28 -14.73
C PHE A 505 -17.78 -0.64 -14.12
N LEU A 506 -16.90 -1.35 -14.83
CA LEU A 506 -15.64 -1.84 -14.24
C LEU A 506 -14.63 -0.70 -14.04
N PHE A 507 -14.40 0.11 -15.06
CA PHE A 507 -13.36 1.14 -15.03
C PHE A 507 -13.72 2.34 -14.14
N PHE A 508 -14.90 2.97 -14.33
CA PHE A 508 -15.30 4.15 -13.55
C PHE A 508 -16.06 3.80 -12.25
N LEU A 509 -17.20 3.12 -12.34
CA LEU A 509 -18.08 2.92 -11.18
C LEU A 509 -17.46 1.98 -10.13
N LEU A 510 -17.00 0.80 -10.51
CA LEU A 510 -16.51 -0.19 -9.56
C LEU A 510 -15.18 0.26 -8.93
N ARG A 511 -14.17 0.53 -9.77
CA ARG A 511 -12.81 0.80 -9.29
C ARG A 511 -12.57 2.21 -8.79
N LYS A 512 -13.27 3.23 -9.32
CA LYS A 512 -13.04 4.65 -8.93
C LYS A 512 -14.11 5.22 -8.00
N LEU A 513 -15.36 4.73 -8.04
CA LEU A 513 -16.46 5.20 -7.18
C LEU A 513 -16.75 4.25 -6.01
N ILE A 514 -17.10 2.99 -6.30
CA ILE A 514 -17.56 2.00 -5.31
C ILE A 514 -16.43 1.64 -4.35
N LEU A 515 -15.20 1.41 -4.85
CA LEU A 515 -14.06 1.04 -4.02
C LEU A 515 -13.78 2.02 -2.86
N PRO A 516 -13.61 3.34 -3.09
CA PRO A 516 -13.51 4.31 -2.00
C PRO A 516 -14.77 4.41 -1.14
N PHE A 517 -15.97 4.30 -1.75
CA PHE A 517 -17.25 4.41 -1.06
C PHE A 517 -17.46 3.32 0.00
N TYR A 518 -17.38 2.04 -0.39
CA TYR A 518 -17.63 0.97 0.58
C TYR A 518 -16.49 0.89 1.60
N SER A 519 -15.23 1.14 1.21
CA SER A 519 -14.09 1.02 2.14
C SER A 519 -14.23 1.99 3.31
N PHE A 520 -14.56 3.26 3.01
CA PHE A 520 -14.81 4.25 4.06
C PHE A 520 -16.09 3.94 4.84
N THR A 521 -17.22 3.72 4.15
CA THR A 521 -18.51 3.52 4.82
C THR A 521 -18.53 2.26 5.69
N LEU A 522 -17.98 1.14 5.22
CA LEU A 522 -17.98 -0.12 5.95
C LEU A 522 -17.06 -0.09 7.18
N PHE A 523 -15.79 0.31 6.99
CA PHE A 523 -14.80 0.17 8.05
C PHE A 523 -14.69 1.40 8.97
N CYS A 524 -14.98 2.61 8.49
CA CYS A 524 -14.89 3.82 9.30
C CYS A 524 -16.23 4.25 9.91
N ILE A 525 -17.37 3.82 9.35
CA ILE A 525 -18.71 4.24 9.81
C ILE A 525 -19.53 3.05 10.33
N ILE A 526 -19.84 2.06 9.50
CA ILE A 526 -20.70 0.93 9.87
C ILE A 526 -20.08 0.13 11.02
N LEU A 527 -18.81 -0.27 10.90
CA LEU A 527 -18.16 -1.09 11.91
C LEU A 527 -18.22 -0.48 13.34
N PRO A 528 -17.79 0.77 13.59
CA PRO A 528 -17.94 1.36 14.92
C PRO A 528 -19.42 1.52 15.32
N MET A 529 -20.33 1.87 14.39
CA MET A 529 -21.76 2.01 14.70
C MET A 529 -22.40 0.67 15.13
N THR A 530 -22.04 -0.44 14.52
CA THR A 530 -22.52 -1.79 14.90
C THR A 530 -22.06 -2.21 16.30
N MET A 531 -21.01 -1.60 16.86
CA MET A 531 -20.62 -1.82 18.27
C MET A 531 -21.56 -1.13 19.26
N PHE A 532 -22.20 -0.01 18.85
CA PHE A 532 -23.20 0.70 19.66
C PHE A 532 -24.63 0.24 19.39
N ILE A 533 -24.87 -0.37 18.22
CA ILE A 533 -26.14 -0.90 17.75
C ILE A 533 -25.96 -2.39 17.43
N PRO A 534 -25.89 -3.26 18.45
CA PRO A 534 -25.59 -4.69 18.28
C PRO A 534 -26.69 -5.46 17.53
N GLU A 535 -27.88 -4.88 17.35
CA GLU A 535 -28.97 -5.43 16.56
C GLU A 535 -28.68 -5.39 15.05
N ALA A 536 -27.83 -4.47 14.59
CA ALA A 536 -27.33 -4.46 13.23
C ALA A 536 -26.11 -5.40 13.15
N GLN A 537 -26.31 -6.56 12.54
CA GLN A 537 -25.31 -7.62 12.48
C GLN A 537 -24.34 -7.39 11.31
N LEU A 538 -23.05 -7.31 11.65
CA LEU A 538 -21.94 -7.32 10.70
C LEU A 538 -21.16 -8.64 10.85
N PRO A 539 -21.24 -9.56 9.88
CA PRO A 539 -20.60 -10.87 10.01
C PRO A 539 -19.07 -10.79 10.13
N VAL A 540 -18.48 -11.61 10.99
CA VAL A 540 -17.02 -11.65 11.23
C VAL A 540 -16.22 -11.92 9.94
N TRP A 541 -16.75 -12.75 9.03
CA TRP A 541 -16.09 -13.06 7.76
C TRP A 541 -15.94 -11.83 6.85
N VAL A 542 -16.86 -10.86 6.93
CA VAL A 542 -16.79 -9.58 6.19
C VAL A 542 -15.67 -8.70 6.74
N VAL A 543 -15.49 -8.68 8.06
CA VAL A 543 -14.51 -7.80 8.73
C VAL A 543 -13.11 -8.38 8.68
N CYS A 544 -12.97 -9.71 8.76
CA CYS A 544 -11.68 -10.37 8.91
C CYS A 544 -11.28 -11.19 7.69
N TYR A 545 -12.06 -12.20 7.31
CA TYR A 545 -11.62 -13.20 6.33
C TYR A 545 -11.52 -12.64 4.92
N VAL A 546 -12.52 -11.90 4.45
CA VAL A 546 -12.49 -11.32 3.09
C VAL A 546 -11.38 -10.25 2.99
N PRO A 547 -11.24 -9.26 3.89
CA PRO A 547 -10.16 -8.29 3.82
C PRO A 547 -8.76 -8.90 3.96
N ALA A 548 -8.58 -9.93 4.79
CA ALA A 548 -7.32 -10.66 4.89
C ALA A 548 -6.99 -11.39 3.58
N THR A 549 -7.98 -12.06 2.98
CA THR A 549 -7.82 -12.73 1.69
C THR A 549 -7.48 -11.74 0.58
N MET A 550 -8.18 -10.60 0.51
CA MET A 550 -7.90 -9.55 -0.48
C MET A 550 -6.51 -8.92 -0.29
N SER A 551 -6.10 -8.69 0.96
CA SER A 551 -4.74 -8.20 1.26
C SER A 551 -3.67 -9.20 0.83
N PHE A 552 -3.92 -10.50 1.04
CA PHE A 552 -3.01 -11.55 0.58
C PHE A 552 -2.89 -11.56 -0.95
N LEU A 553 -4.02 -11.47 -1.66
CA LEU A 553 -4.05 -11.38 -3.12
C LEU A 553 -3.30 -10.15 -3.64
N ASN A 554 -3.45 -8.99 -2.99
CA ASN A 554 -2.75 -7.76 -3.37
C ASN A 554 -1.23 -7.84 -3.19
N ILE A 555 -0.73 -8.69 -2.28
CA ILE A 555 0.71 -8.85 -2.01
C ILE A 555 1.37 -9.88 -2.93
N LEU A 556 0.62 -10.73 -3.63
CA LEU A 556 1.17 -11.75 -4.52
C LEU A 556 2.22 -11.22 -5.54
N PRO A 557 2.05 -10.02 -6.13
CA PRO A 557 3.07 -9.44 -7.01
C PRO A 557 4.36 -9.02 -6.27
N ALA A 558 4.26 -8.66 -4.99
CA ALA A 558 5.36 -8.17 -4.16
C ALA A 558 5.58 -9.07 -2.92
N PRO A 559 6.06 -10.32 -3.08
CA PRO A 559 6.15 -11.29 -1.98
C PRO A 559 7.10 -10.84 -0.85
N LYS A 560 8.09 -10.00 -1.15
CA LYS A 560 8.98 -9.39 -0.14
C LYS A 560 8.20 -8.52 0.87
N SER A 561 7.02 -8.03 0.49
CA SER A 561 6.15 -7.21 1.34
C SER A 561 5.23 -8.02 2.25
N PHE A 562 5.30 -9.37 2.25
CA PHE A 562 4.45 -10.22 3.10
C PHE A 562 4.43 -9.86 4.59
N PRO A 563 5.56 -9.51 5.24
CA PRO A 563 5.56 -9.09 6.65
C PRO A 563 4.75 -7.81 6.93
N PHE A 564 4.40 -7.05 5.89
CA PHE A 564 3.68 -5.79 5.99
C PHE A 564 2.19 -5.91 5.67
N ILE A 565 1.63 -7.13 5.58
CA ILE A 565 0.20 -7.34 5.24
C ILE A 565 -0.77 -6.67 6.21
N VAL A 566 -0.53 -6.78 7.51
CA VAL A 566 -1.37 -6.15 8.53
C VAL A 566 -1.20 -4.63 8.52
N PRO A 567 0.02 -4.06 8.56
CA PRO A 567 0.23 -2.63 8.36
C PRO A 567 -0.40 -2.08 7.08
N TYR A 568 -0.31 -2.81 5.97
CA TYR A 568 -0.92 -2.45 4.69
C TYR A 568 -2.45 -2.39 4.79
N LEU A 569 -3.09 -3.42 5.34
CA LEU A 569 -4.54 -3.45 5.51
C LEU A 569 -5.04 -2.25 6.34
N LEU A 570 -4.38 -1.98 7.47
CA LEU A 570 -4.74 -0.88 8.37
C LEU A 570 -4.51 0.50 7.70
N PHE A 571 -3.41 0.64 6.96
CA PHE A 571 -3.07 1.87 6.24
C PHE A 571 -4.00 2.14 5.08
N GLU A 572 -4.37 1.13 4.28
CA GLU A 572 -5.34 1.29 3.19
C GLU A 572 -6.71 1.72 3.72
N ASN A 573 -7.14 1.16 4.86
CA ASN A 573 -8.35 1.62 5.52
C ASN A 573 -8.21 3.06 6.03
N THR A 574 -7.05 3.45 6.57
CA THR A 574 -6.79 4.85 6.96
C THR A 574 -6.86 5.80 5.75
N MET A 575 -6.32 5.38 4.61
CA MET A 575 -6.37 6.13 3.36
C MET A 575 -7.77 6.21 2.74
N SER A 576 -8.70 5.34 3.14
CA SER A 576 -10.08 5.36 2.65
C SER A 576 -10.76 6.72 2.87
N VAL A 577 -10.43 7.43 3.96
CA VAL A 577 -10.96 8.77 4.25
C VAL A 577 -10.52 9.79 3.19
N THR A 578 -9.23 9.79 2.86
CA THR A 578 -8.68 10.69 1.84
C THR A 578 -9.27 10.35 0.48
N LYS A 579 -9.30 9.07 0.11
CA LYS A 579 -9.84 8.57 -1.16
C LYS A 579 -11.34 8.87 -1.31
N PHE A 580 -12.13 8.64 -0.26
CA PHE A 580 -13.58 8.92 -0.22
C PHE A 580 -13.86 10.42 -0.37
N ASN A 581 -13.20 11.25 0.42
CA ASN A 581 -13.39 12.71 0.35
C ASN A 581 -13.00 13.26 -1.04
N ALA A 582 -11.92 12.75 -1.62
CA ALA A 582 -11.49 13.11 -2.97
C ALA A 582 -12.50 12.67 -4.05
N MET A 583 -12.99 11.44 -3.97
CA MET A 583 -14.02 10.89 -4.85
C MET A 583 -15.30 11.74 -4.82
N ILE A 584 -15.82 12.07 -3.63
CA ILE A 584 -16.98 12.97 -3.46
C ILE A 584 -16.69 14.36 -4.03
N SER A 585 -15.48 14.91 -3.77
CA SER A 585 -15.09 16.22 -4.30
C SER A 585 -15.10 16.26 -5.83
N GLY A 586 -14.60 15.23 -6.50
CA GLY A 586 -14.60 15.14 -7.96
C GLY A 586 -16.00 14.94 -8.55
N LEU A 587 -16.84 14.15 -7.87
CA LEU A 587 -18.21 13.87 -8.31
C LEU A 587 -19.10 15.12 -8.27
N PHE A 588 -18.95 15.96 -7.25
CA PHE A 588 -19.76 17.17 -7.05
C PHE A 588 -19.04 18.50 -7.39
N GLN A 589 -17.89 18.47 -8.07
CA GLN A 589 -17.10 19.66 -8.46
C GLN A 589 -16.73 20.58 -7.30
N LEU A 590 -16.42 20.03 -6.14
CA LEU A 590 -15.89 20.84 -5.04
C LEU A 590 -14.49 21.34 -5.43
N GLY A 591 -14.26 22.65 -5.38
CA GLY A 591 -13.19 23.37 -6.10
C GLY A 591 -11.76 22.83 -6.00
N SER A 592 -11.44 21.93 -5.06
CA SER A 592 -10.15 21.25 -4.97
C SER A 592 -9.88 20.21 -6.08
N ALA A 593 -10.89 19.88 -6.90
CA ALA A 593 -10.75 18.93 -8.00
C ALA A 593 -9.92 19.49 -9.19
N TYR A 594 -9.91 20.82 -9.34
CA TYR A 594 -9.22 21.53 -10.44
C TYR A 594 -7.84 22.07 -10.05
N GLU A 595 -7.49 22.02 -8.75
CA GLU A 595 -6.22 22.57 -8.25
C GLU A 595 -5.08 21.56 -8.48
N TRP A 596 -4.18 21.89 -9.40
CA TRP A 596 -2.95 21.12 -9.60
C TRP A 596 -1.86 21.64 -8.67
N VAL A 597 -1.27 20.74 -7.88
CA VAL A 597 -0.14 21.02 -7.00
C VAL A 597 1.00 20.05 -7.32
N VAL A 598 2.17 20.59 -7.67
CA VAL A 598 3.40 19.82 -7.90
C VAL A 598 3.70 18.96 -6.67
N THR A 599 3.95 17.68 -6.90
CA THR A 599 4.38 16.78 -5.82
C THR A 599 5.90 16.85 -5.73
N LYS A 600 6.42 17.39 -4.62
CA LYS A 600 7.88 17.51 -4.43
C LYS A 600 8.56 16.14 -4.47
N LYS A 601 9.72 16.10 -5.13
CA LYS A 601 10.56 14.92 -5.37
C LYS A 601 11.85 15.01 -4.54
N SER A 602 12.52 13.88 -4.35
CA SER A 602 13.72 13.78 -3.50
C SER A 602 15.03 13.76 -4.27
N GLY A 603 15.03 13.42 -5.56
CA GLY A 603 16.24 13.45 -6.40
C GLY A 603 17.10 12.19 -6.37
N ARG A 604 16.55 11.03 -5.99
CA ARG A 604 17.29 9.76 -5.87
C ARG A 604 17.39 9.03 -7.21
N SER A 605 18.57 8.46 -7.47
CA SER A 605 18.84 7.52 -8.56
C SER A 605 19.03 6.09 -8.02
N SER A 606 18.91 5.09 -8.90
CA SER A 606 19.25 3.71 -8.53
C SER A 606 20.78 3.57 -8.39
N GLU A 607 21.23 2.90 -7.31
CA GLU A 607 22.66 2.74 -7.00
C GLU A 607 23.45 2.02 -8.12
N GLY A 608 22.77 1.29 -9.02
CA GLY A 608 23.39 0.56 -10.12
C GLY A 608 23.80 1.43 -11.31
N ASP A 609 23.05 2.50 -11.63
CA ASP A 609 23.34 3.33 -12.80
C ASP A 609 24.37 4.42 -12.53
N LEU A 610 24.48 4.88 -11.27
CA LEU A 610 25.52 5.82 -10.84
C LEU A 610 26.94 5.31 -11.14
N VAL A 611 27.18 4.00 -10.96
CA VAL A 611 28.50 3.41 -11.24
C VAL A 611 28.79 3.39 -12.75
N SER A 612 27.77 3.11 -13.57
CA SER A 612 27.92 3.09 -15.05
C SER A 612 28.03 4.48 -15.68
N LEU A 613 27.42 5.50 -15.07
CA LEU A 613 27.50 6.90 -15.50
C LEU A 613 28.82 7.55 -15.05
N VAL A 614 29.33 7.17 -13.87
CA VAL A 614 30.63 7.64 -13.35
C VAL A 614 31.80 7.01 -14.11
N GLU A 615 31.68 5.77 -14.60
CA GLU A 615 32.75 5.13 -15.39
C GLU A 615 32.94 5.72 -16.80
N LYS A 616 31.99 6.55 -17.30
CA LYS A 616 32.06 7.17 -18.62
C LYS A 616 32.64 8.58 -18.67
N GLU A 617 33.01 9.20 -17.54
CA GLU A 617 33.62 10.54 -17.57
C GLU A 617 35.08 10.49 -18.04
N ALA A 618 35.31 10.91 -19.30
CA ALA A 618 36.63 11.16 -19.86
C ALA A 618 37.19 12.53 -19.41
N LYS A 619 38.52 12.59 -19.28
CA LYS A 619 39.32 13.71 -18.73
C LYS A 619 38.96 15.10 -19.30
N PRO A 620 38.95 16.16 -18.46
CA PRO A 620 38.67 17.52 -18.90
C PRO A 620 39.87 18.14 -19.63
N GLN A 621 39.66 18.54 -20.88
CA GLN A 621 40.54 19.44 -21.63
C GLN A 621 40.06 20.88 -21.43
N ARG A 622 40.90 21.72 -20.82
CA ARG A 622 40.71 23.17 -20.69
C ARG A 622 40.77 23.83 -22.06
N VAL A 623 39.79 24.66 -22.43
CA VAL A 623 39.96 26.04 -22.96
C VAL A 623 38.61 26.81 -22.92
N ALA A 624 38.64 27.87 -22.10
CA ALA A 624 38.07 29.23 -22.22
C ALA A 624 36.56 29.55 -22.38
N SER A 625 36.11 30.33 -21.38
CA SER A 625 35.17 31.46 -21.38
C SER A 625 33.67 31.15 -21.28
N GLU A 626 33.19 30.97 -20.06
CA GLU A 626 31.77 31.08 -19.68
C GLU A 626 31.61 31.95 -18.42
N PRO A 627 30.43 32.57 -18.21
CA PRO A 627 30.13 33.35 -17.01
C PRO A 627 30.08 32.43 -15.78
N ASP A 628 30.13 33.05 -14.60
CA ASP A 628 30.42 32.47 -13.28
C ASP A 628 29.42 31.39 -12.77
N LEU A 629 29.37 30.25 -13.46
CA LEU A 629 28.53 29.09 -13.16
C LEU A 629 28.99 28.38 -11.87
N GLU A 630 30.29 28.41 -11.57
CA GLU A 630 30.84 27.84 -10.34
C GLU A 630 30.42 28.66 -9.10
N GLU A 631 30.45 30.00 -9.18
CA GLU A 631 30.00 30.87 -8.10
C GLU A 631 28.49 30.73 -7.85
N MET A 632 27.67 30.62 -8.90
CA MET A 632 26.24 30.30 -8.75
C MET A 632 26.00 28.93 -8.12
N GLN A 633 26.77 27.89 -8.48
CA GLN A 633 26.67 26.56 -7.86
C GLN A 633 27.06 26.59 -6.37
N GLU A 634 28.06 27.39 -6.00
CA GLU A 634 28.45 27.61 -4.60
C GLU A 634 27.38 28.39 -3.82
N GLU A 635 26.82 29.46 -4.39
CA GLU A 635 25.72 30.21 -3.79
C GLU A 635 24.48 29.32 -3.59
N ILE A 636 24.20 28.43 -4.53
CA ILE A 636 23.14 27.42 -4.44
C ILE A 636 23.40 26.45 -3.29
N LYS A 637 24.62 25.89 -3.17
CA LYS A 637 24.99 25.03 -2.03
C LYS A 637 24.85 25.77 -0.69
N GLN A 638 25.15 27.07 -0.65
CA GLN A 638 24.96 27.90 0.54
C GLN A 638 23.48 28.19 0.82
N GLN A 639 22.67 28.45 -0.21
CA GLN A 639 21.22 28.61 -0.09
C GLN A 639 20.55 27.30 0.32
N GLU A 640 21.03 26.13 -0.13
CA GLU A 640 20.57 24.80 0.27
C GLU A 640 20.94 24.46 1.72
N LYS A 641 22.13 24.84 2.18
CA LYS A 641 22.48 24.80 3.61
C LYS A 641 21.59 25.72 4.47
N LYS A 642 21.09 26.84 3.91
CA LYS A 642 20.13 27.72 4.58
C LYS A 642 18.68 27.21 4.48
N ALA A 643 18.29 26.55 3.38
CA ALA A 643 16.95 26.02 3.14
C ALA A 643 16.72 24.69 3.89
N SER A 644 17.73 23.82 3.98
CA SER A 644 17.70 22.61 4.82
C SER A 644 17.58 22.92 6.33
N LYS A 645 17.92 24.15 6.75
CA LYS A 645 17.65 24.68 8.10
C LYS A 645 16.20 25.13 8.33
N LYS A 646 15.33 25.21 7.30
CA LYS A 646 13.88 25.38 7.52
C LYS A 646 13.31 24.06 8.06
N LYS A 647 13.20 23.96 9.38
CA LYS A 647 12.61 22.81 10.10
C LYS A 647 11.33 22.33 9.40
N LYS A 648 11.29 21.05 9.03
CA LYS A 648 10.06 20.34 8.61
C LYS A 648 9.03 20.56 9.71
N HIS A 649 7.94 21.27 9.41
CA HIS A 649 6.93 21.55 10.41
C HIS A 649 6.03 20.33 10.57
N ASN A 650 5.97 19.86 11.79
CA ASN A 650 5.16 18.72 12.19
C ASN A 650 3.68 19.08 12.11
N ARG A 651 2.85 18.25 11.46
CA ARG A 651 1.43 18.52 11.25
C ARG A 651 0.53 17.56 12.02
N ILE A 652 -0.66 18.06 12.38
CA ILE A 652 -1.74 17.27 12.97
C ILE A 652 -2.92 17.25 12.00
N TYR A 653 -3.34 16.04 11.61
CA TYR A 653 -4.47 15.81 10.73
C TYR A 653 -5.72 15.52 11.54
N ARG A 654 -6.60 16.54 11.64
CA ARG A 654 -7.73 16.53 12.59
C ARG A 654 -8.78 15.47 12.28
N LYS A 655 -9.03 15.17 10.99
CA LYS A 655 -10.07 14.21 10.58
C LYS A 655 -9.70 12.78 10.94
N GLU A 656 -8.47 12.40 10.61
CA GLU A 656 -7.87 11.11 10.92
C GLU A 656 -7.78 10.92 12.44
N LEU A 657 -7.42 11.97 13.18
CA LEU A 657 -7.39 11.95 14.64
C LEU A 657 -8.79 11.78 15.28
N ALA A 658 -9.81 12.48 14.77
CA ALA A 658 -11.18 12.33 15.26
C ALA A 658 -11.73 10.91 15.01
N LEU A 659 -11.43 10.33 13.84
CA LEU A 659 -11.76 8.93 13.54
C LEU A 659 -10.97 7.95 14.40
N ALA A 660 -9.71 8.24 14.73
CA ALA A 660 -8.92 7.44 15.67
C ALA A 660 -9.66 7.33 17.01
N PHE A 661 -10.09 8.46 17.58
CA PHE A 661 -10.84 8.47 18.83
C PHE A 661 -12.19 7.77 18.73
N LEU A 662 -12.88 7.88 17.58
CA LEU A 662 -14.16 7.20 17.36
C LEU A 662 -13.96 5.67 17.41
N LEU A 663 -12.97 5.16 16.68
CA LEU A 663 -12.65 3.74 16.63
C LEU A 663 -12.14 3.20 17.97
N LEU A 664 -11.33 3.98 18.70
CA LEU A 664 -10.89 3.62 20.06
C LEU A 664 -12.04 3.63 21.08
N THR A 665 -13.03 4.52 20.91
CA THR A 665 -14.23 4.51 21.74
C THR A 665 -15.08 3.26 21.44
N ALA A 666 -15.21 2.90 20.16
CA ALA A 666 -15.88 1.68 19.75
C ALA A 666 -15.14 0.41 20.21
N SER A 667 -13.80 0.40 20.22
CA SER A 667 -13.03 -0.72 20.75
C SER A 667 -13.25 -0.88 22.26
N ALA A 668 -13.27 0.22 23.02
CA ALA A 668 -13.61 0.17 24.45
C ALA A 668 -15.03 -0.41 24.68
N ARG A 669 -16.02 -0.03 23.86
CA ARG A 669 -17.37 -0.61 23.93
C ARG A 669 -17.39 -2.11 23.58
N SER A 670 -16.61 -2.52 22.58
CA SER A 670 -16.49 -3.92 22.15
C SER A 670 -15.86 -4.79 23.24
N LEU A 671 -14.86 -4.26 23.97
CA LEU A 671 -14.25 -4.91 25.12
C LEU A 671 -15.26 -5.20 26.23
N LEU A 672 -16.16 -4.24 26.53
CA LEU A 672 -17.25 -4.43 27.50
C LEU A 672 -18.27 -5.49 27.07
N SER A 673 -18.40 -5.74 25.76
CA SER A 673 -19.36 -6.68 25.18
C SER A 673 -18.85 -8.11 24.99
N ALA A 674 -17.59 -8.39 25.36
CA ALA A 674 -16.89 -9.64 25.09
C ALA A 674 -16.81 -10.06 23.60
N GLN A 675 -16.92 -9.12 22.65
CA GLN A 675 -16.78 -9.38 21.21
C GLN A 675 -15.29 -9.38 20.81
N GLY A 676 -14.57 -10.44 21.20
CA GLY A 676 -13.10 -10.47 21.19
C GLY A 676 -12.43 -10.09 19.86
N ILE A 677 -12.94 -10.56 18.72
CA ILE A 677 -12.29 -10.34 17.40
C ILE A 677 -12.47 -8.88 16.94
N HIS A 678 -13.66 -8.31 17.11
CA HIS A 678 -13.95 -6.92 16.72
C HIS A 678 -13.13 -5.92 17.54
N PHE A 679 -12.91 -6.23 18.82
CA PHE A 679 -12.05 -5.43 19.70
C PHE A 679 -10.65 -5.25 19.11
N TYR A 680 -9.96 -6.33 18.76
CA TYR A 680 -8.59 -6.25 18.24
C TYR A 680 -8.53 -5.45 16.93
N PHE A 681 -9.44 -5.71 15.99
CA PHE A 681 -9.47 -4.97 14.73
C PHE A 681 -9.68 -3.47 14.97
N LEU A 682 -10.68 -3.08 15.78
CA LEU A 682 -10.96 -1.68 16.10
C LEU A 682 -9.81 -1.00 16.85
N LEU A 683 -9.14 -1.72 17.76
CA LEU A 683 -7.99 -1.22 18.49
C LEU A 683 -6.82 -0.93 17.54
N PHE A 684 -6.41 -1.91 16.74
CA PHE A 684 -5.29 -1.73 15.79
C PHE A 684 -5.62 -0.68 14.73
N GLN A 685 -6.88 -0.64 14.26
CA GLN A 685 -7.33 0.39 13.32
C GLN A 685 -7.30 1.78 13.96
N GLY A 686 -7.80 1.93 15.19
CA GLY A 686 -7.77 3.19 15.93
C GLY A 686 -6.34 3.69 16.17
N ILE A 687 -5.42 2.78 16.50
CA ILE A 687 -3.98 3.10 16.62
C ILE A 687 -3.39 3.54 15.27
N SER A 688 -3.72 2.86 14.17
CA SER A 688 -3.24 3.24 12.83
C SER A 688 -3.70 4.66 12.44
N PHE A 689 -4.98 4.98 12.66
CA PHE A 689 -5.51 6.33 12.45
C PHE A 689 -4.85 7.37 13.37
N LEU A 690 -4.51 7.01 14.61
CA LEU A 690 -3.79 7.89 15.53
C LEU A 690 -2.37 8.20 15.03
N LEU A 691 -1.64 7.17 14.59
CA LEU A 691 -0.27 7.32 14.07
C LEU A 691 -0.24 8.21 12.83
N VAL A 692 -1.19 8.00 11.91
CA VAL A 692 -1.32 8.81 10.70
C VAL A 692 -1.81 10.23 11.05
N GLY A 693 -2.76 10.36 11.97
CA GLY A 693 -3.29 11.65 12.44
C GLY A 693 -2.22 12.55 13.08
N LEU A 694 -1.20 11.94 13.70
CA LEU A 694 -0.06 12.62 14.32
C LEU A 694 1.18 12.73 13.43
N ASP A 695 1.08 12.29 12.16
CA ASP A 695 2.17 12.36 11.18
C ASP A 695 3.42 11.57 11.60
N LEU A 696 3.22 10.41 12.25
CA LEU A 696 4.31 9.55 12.76
C LEU A 696 4.72 8.44 11.79
N ILE A 697 3.98 8.24 10.70
CA ILE A 697 4.24 7.16 9.73
C ILE A 697 5.59 7.33 9.01
N GLU A 698 6.05 8.57 8.86
CA GLU A 698 7.32 8.92 8.20
C GLU A 698 8.55 8.59 9.05
N GLU A 699 8.42 8.63 10.39
CA GLU A 699 9.54 8.43 11.32
C GLU A 699 9.86 6.95 11.56
N MET A 700 8.96 6.04 11.19
CA MET A 700 9.16 4.59 11.29
C MET A 700 10.15 4.10 10.21
N LYS A 701 11.45 4.36 10.44
CA LYS A 701 12.55 3.84 9.63
C LYS A 701 12.81 2.35 9.90
N THR A 702 13.28 1.66 8.87
CA THR A 702 13.05 0.22 8.64
C THR A 702 14.04 -0.77 9.26
N SER A 703 15.03 -0.39 10.06
CA SER A 703 16.03 -1.37 10.53
C SER A 703 15.94 -1.81 12.00
N GLU A 704 15.53 -0.97 12.95
CA GLU A 704 15.58 -1.35 14.38
C GLU A 704 14.21 -1.45 15.06
N GLU A 705 13.28 -0.52 14.82
CA GLU A 705 12.00 -0.48 15.53
C GLU A 705 11.03 -1.59 15.05
N PHE A 706 11.09 -1.94 13.76
CA PHE A 706 10.29 -3.02 13.20
C PHE A 706 10.96 -4.39 13.29
N HIS A 707 12.24 -4.51 13.66
CA HIS A 707 12.80 -5.83 13.93
C HIS A 707 12.08 -6.48 15.12
N SER A 708 11.62 -5.69 16.09
CA SER A 708 10.70 -6.10 17.17
C SER A 708 9.29 -6.46 16.68
N LEU A 709 8.73 -5.71 15.72
CA LEU A 709 7.42 -6.02 15.13
C LEU A 709 7.44 -7.21 14.14
N ARG A 710 8.58 -7.46 13.51
CA ARG A 710 8.87 -8.68 12.75
C ARG A 710 8.75 -9.89 13.66
N TYR A 711 9.08 -9.81 14.95
CA TYR A 711 8.82 -10.89 15.91
C TYR A 711 7.37 -10.96 16.39
N TRP A 712 6.60 -9.87 16.30
CA TRP A 712 5.17 -9.86 16.58
C TRP A 712 4.34 -10.55 15.49
N PHE A 713 4.82 -10.56 14.24
CA PHE A 713 4.08 -11.10 13.08
C PHE A 713 4.82 -12.17 12.24
N SER A 714 6.08 -12.51 12.53
CA SER A 714 6.82 -13.58 11.81
C SER A 714 6.50 -14.96 12.36
N PHE A 715 5.56 -15.62 11.70
CA PHE A 715 5.47 -17.08 11.63
C PHE A 715 6.54 -17.58 10.64
N GLU A 716 7.74 -17.92 11.10
CA GLU A 716 8.51 -18.94 10.36
C GLU A 716 9.54 -19.73 11.17
N ARG A 717 9.32 -21.06 11.12
CA ARG A 717 10.26 -22.18 11.16
C ARG A 717 10.85 -22.62 12.50
N VAL A 718 10.01 -23.24 13.33
CA VAL A 718 10.43 -24.34 14.21
C VAL A 718 10.26 -25.65 13.43
N ARG A 719 11.37 -26.29 13.06
CA ARG A 719 11.38 -27.65 12.52
C ARG A 719 11.51 -28.60 13.73
N ASN A 720 10.61 -29.58 13.80
CA ASN A 720 10.53 -30.68 14.77
C ASN A 720 9.89 -30.37 16.14
N HIS A 721 8.59 -30.08 16.14
CA HIS A 721 7.53 -30.82 16.84
C HIS A 721 6.18 -30.20 16.41
N GLU A 722 5.13 -31.01 16.36
CA GLU A 722 3.83 -30.70 15.72
C GLU A 722 3.33 -29.26 15.95
N PRO A 723 2.99 -28.51 14.87
CA PRO A 723 2.45 -27.17 15.01
C PRO A 723 0.92 -27.24 15.18
N LYS A 724 0.40 -26.74 16.30
CA LYS A 724 -0.95 -26.18 16.29
C LYS A 724 -0.85 -24.74 15.76
N ASN A 725 -1.45 -24.48 14.59
CA ASN A 725 -1.47 -23.15 13.96
C ASN A 725 -2.11 -22.11 14.90
N LEU A 726 -1.65 -20.86 14.92
CA LEU A 726 -2.35 -19.79 15.68
C LEU A 726 -3.74 -19.48 15.09
N PHE A 727 -3.94 -19.79 13.81
CA PHE A 727 -5.24 -19.82 13.15
C PHE A 727 -6.10 -21.01 13.62
N GLU A 728 -5.49 -22.17 13.92
CA GLU A 728 -6.18 -23.28 14.56
C GLU A 728 -6.42 -23.05 16.05
N LEU A 729 -5.55 -22.36 16.78
CA LEU A 729 -5.80 -21.91 18.16
C LEU A 729 -6.92 -20.86 18.21
N GLY A 730 -6.99 -19.99 17.20
CA GLY A 730 -8.12 -19.08 17.00
C GLY A 730 -9.41 -19.82 16.67
N LEU A 731 -9.37 -20.80 15.77
CA LEU A 731 -10.52 -21.67 15.43
C LEU A 731 -10.90 -22.62 16.57
N GLU A 732 -9.95 -23.09 17.37
CA GLU A 732 -10.14 -23.98 18.52
C GLU A 732 -10.69 -23.17 19.69
N MET A 733 -10.30 -21.90 19.88
CA MET A 733 -10.96 -20.97 20.81
C MET A 733 -12.37 -20.56 20.36
N VAL A 734 -12.61 -20.36 19.06
CA VAL A 734 -13.95 -20.13 18.51
C VAL A 734 -14.83 -21.38 18.70
N ARG A 735 -14.28 -22.57 18.46
CA ARG A 735 -14.97 -23.86 18.67
C ARG A 735 -15.22 -24.16 20.16
N ILE A 736 -14.33 -23.72 21.05
CA ILE A 736 -14.53 -23.77 22.52
C ILE A 736 -15.65 -22.81 22.93
N HIS A 737 -15.71 -21.61 22.35
CA HIS A 737 -16.75 -20.62 22.64
C HIS A 737 -18.14 -21.07 22.14
N GLU A 738 -18.21 -21.78 21.01
CA GLU A 738 -19.46 -22.36 20.48
C GLU A 738 -19.95 -23.61 21.25
N SER A 739 -19.07 -24.29 22.00
CA SER A 739 -19.39 -25.59 22.64
C SER A 739 -20.03 -25.51 24.04
N GLY A 740 -20.01 -24.35 24.71
CA GLY A 740 -20.76 -24.12 25.96
C GLY A 740 -20.42 -25.02 27.17
N ASP A 741 -19.29 -25.74 27.19
CA ASP A 741 -18.97 -26.71 28.26
C ASP A 741 -17.89 -26.20 29.25
N PRO A 742 -18.23 -25.92 30.52
CA PRO A 742 -17.34 -25.25 31.49
C PRO A 742 -16.19 -26.11 32.05
N LYS A 743 -16.09 -27.40 31.72
CA LYS A 743 -15.10 -28.30 32.34
C LYS A 743 -13.72 -28.34 31.67
N ARG A 744 -13.51 -27.68 30.54
CA ARG A 744 -12.19 -27.64 29.85
C ARG A 744 -11.25 -26.51 30.30
N LEU A 745 -11.70 -25.59 31.15
CA LEU A 745 -10.92 -24.43 31.62
C LEU A 745 -9.95 -24.72 32.78
N ALA A 746 -10.03 -25.91 33.40
CA ALA A 746 -9.26 -26.20 34.62
C ALA A 746 -7.95 -27.00 34.41
N SER A 747 -7.59 -27.44 33.20
CA SER A 747 -6.47 -28.37 33.01
C SER A 747 -5.14 -27.76 32.54
N ASN A 748 -5.04 -26.44 32.34
CA ASN A 748 -3.80 -25.78 31.92
C ASN A 748 -3.35 -24.73 32.94
N GLY A 749 -2.90 -25.19 34.11
CA GLY A 749 -2.28 -24.38 35.15
C GLY A 749 -1.07 -25.09 35.74
N PHE A 750 0.08 -24.44 35.68
CA PHE A 750 1.38 -24.88 36.21
C PHE A 750 1.27 -25.38 37.67
N GLY A 751 1.78 -26.59 37.93
CA GLY A 751 1.90 -27.15 39.27
C GLY A 751 3.05 -26.52 40.06
N CYS A 752 2.78 -26.17 41.31
CA CYS A 752 3.76 -26.00 42.38
C CYS A 752 3.42 -27.02 43.47
N ASN A 753 4.37 -27.88 43.83
CA ASN A 753 4.23 -28.96 44.81
C ASN A 753 4.10 -28.42 46.24
N LEU A 754 3.22 -29.03 47.03
CA LEU A 754 3.37 -29.17 48.48
C LEU A 754 2.77 -30.51 48.91
N GLU A 755 3.57 -31.29 49.63
CA GLU A 755 3.33 -32.66 50.10
C GLU A 755 2.25 -32.73 51.19
N ALA A 756 1.41 -33.77 51.14
CA ALA A 756 1.07 -34.65 52.26
C ALA A 756 0.17 -35.82 51.77
N ALA A 757 0.52 -37.06 52.14
CA ALA A 757 -0.24 -38.30 51.90
C ALA A 757 -0.96 -38.75 53.21
N PRO A 758 -1.66 -39.91 53.31
CA PRO A 758 -2.32 -40.78 52.32
C PRO A 758 -3.78 -41.21 52.72
N LEU A 759 -4.36 -42.16 51.94
CA LEU A 759 -5.44 -43.13 52.26
C LEU A 759 -6.92 -42.77 51.94
N MET A 760 -7.47 -43.32 50.85
CA MET A 760 -8.33 -44.53 50.85
C MET A 760 -8.87 -44.84 49.43
N SER A 761 -9.11 -46.13 49.18
CA SER A 761 -9.31 -46.81 47.89
C SER A 761 -10.81 -47.07 47.56
N PRO A 762 -11.20 -47.95 46.59
CA PRO A 762 -11.79 -47.57 45.31
C PRO A 762 -13.19 -48.15 45.05
N ARG A 763 -13.98 -47.62 44.11
CA ARG A 763 -15.06 -48.37 43.43
C ARG A 763 -15.28 -47.96 41.97
N THR A 764 -14.77 -48.81 41.08
CA THR A 764 -15.46 -49.43 39.92
C THR A 764 -16.72 -48.75 39.35
N PHE A 765 -16.74 -48.46 38.04
CA PHE A 765 -17.60 -49.17 37.08
C PHE A 765 -17.15 -48.93 35.63
N ALA A 766 -17.28 -49.98 34.81
CA ALA A 766 -16.80 -50.15 33.44
C ALA A 766 -17.94 -50.10 32.40
N GLY A 767 -17.57 -50.02 31.12
CA GLY A 767 -18.39 -50.36 29.94
C GLY A 767 -18.70 -49.14 29.06
N SER A 768 -18.03 -48.89 27.92
CA SER A 768 -18.07 -49.61 26.61
C SER A 768 -19.31 -49.30 25.77
N GLU A 769 -19.07 -49.17 24.45
CA GLU A 769 -20.01 -49.05 23.32
C GLU A 769 -20.45 -47.65 22.89
N PHE A 770 -20.67 -47.33 21.61
CA PHE A 770 -20.14 -47.75 20.30
C PHE A 770 -20.71 -46.72 19.30
N PHE A 771 -20.09 -46.59 18.13
CA PHE A 771 -20.50 -45.78 16.98
C PHE A 771 -21.99 -45.84 16.62
N ARG A 772 -22.61 -44.70 16.27
CA ARG A 772 -23.69 -44.64 15.26
C ARG A 772 -23.71 -43.32 14.49
N ILE A 773 -23.34 -43.44 13.23
CA ILE A 773 -23.68 -42.56 12.11
C ILE A 773 -25.11 -42.92 11.70
N TYR A 774 -26.01 -41.96 11.45
CA TYR A 774 -26.91 -41.99 10.28
C TYR A 774 -27.60 -40.62 10.07
N ALA A 775 -27.80 -40.37 8.78
CA ALA A 775 -28.28 -39.20 8.06
C ALA A 775 -29.82 -38.99 8.19
N PRO A 776 -30.40 -37.98 7.52
CA PRO A 776 -31.62 -37.25 7.91
C PRO A 776 -32.95 -37.76 7.29
N GLU A 777 -34.01 -36.98 7.57
CA GLU A 777 -35.35 -36.86 6.92
C GLU A 777 -36.55 -37.55 7.63
N PRO A 778 -37.82 -37.13 7.41
CA PRO A 778 -38.37 -35.77 7.14
C PRO A 778 -39.81 -35.48 7.68
N TRP A 779 -40.34 -34.28 7.33
CA TRP A 779 -41.74 -33.80 7.23
C TRP A 779 -42.76 -34.04 8.37
N VAL A 780 -43.17 -32.96 9.05
CA VAL A 780 -44.53 -32.34 9.02
C VAL A 780 -44.39 -30.86 9.35
#